data_AF-A0A662Y4C2-F1
#
_entry.id   AF-A0A662Y4C2-F1
#
_cell.length_a   1.000
_cell.length_b   1.000
_cell.length_c   1.000
_cell.angle_alpha   90.00
_cell.angle_beta   90.00
_cell.angle_gamma   90.00
#
_symmetry.space_group_name_H-M   'P 1'
#
loop_
_entity.id
_entity.type
_entity.pdbx_description
1 polymer ?
#
loop_
_entity_poly.entity_id
_entity_poly.type
_entity_poly.pdbx_seq_one_letter_code
_entity_poly.pdbx_strand_id
1 'polypeptide(L)'
;MRSREGLLLLLSAATGWRGFVGADTVALTCSDSAVAAWVATCPVRTANSASYVAPTGMTASEINVDETNAVAAYNTARLSALKLSAAAGNAAMAGLRKKSTSWYQQSLASLTTYLCVESSAAEELERCVSTSSDVAVRDINGACIAMMDADSCSSKGLCERKSNCKWDDVVANGTEARHQLFTDANLTTANKWMKTGYPTSLAPFVAPGIVMGVLTAFAAVGFVVLRCVFNRCGGRDPNEKGYSRCDILIPTVTFLVCSLAVFICMVITAALNTNISDGFDGVLYSLRATLENADIFVTNLLVPLEGAVTGLSTASAAVSEQLKSSDWIASDGATLKQMITDFGAIYLNQGTFPSGDCDPKTSTSFCMACPDAVCGAPITSFMDSSSITMAASSGVANDTVLMLQGALVDGKDTLSTTLRTAALSISGMGSMINTSKDVVDVIDSTYNDYSFSRTALVVCVFLFGLLSSLLGIVAIVKNACTSKTTKWVHLLHVSWALGVLVCVLSFVLSASLLAVGAVWYDSCAYMQLLHEDMSPYAATQMAAMADACFNGSNILTPLGLDASLAFSCATEDDYAALQAADMTSMATLISQYGEKVSSYDLTDFNFNSTRSRSLVAALSTAVSAAGKPANVSFTQENVMTPWVAYKDVSSSYGCGNQSLSSEELPTCYMKGLCISGDPATAESQTACQTAFANTYTFGLAFKQIRTMLDEMREALLGDTGTSFSSQWNHSVSIKEFAVAYFAKLGALQTGPMATLLGANGAVRSLLTTVETTRCSGDCAWANLSFNAVHDTLCADILGTTMAISLCAFFLSLFLLPLIAAAAALQKRLRGAAKGSYDQLERRLQELERRTKQQKQETEGLAPRGDGERQPRGGMIGSLFKGGKKVASP
;
A
#
# COMPACT_ATOMS: atom_id res chain seq x y z
N MET A 1 13.51 31.23 0.05
CA MET A 1 12.78 32.44 -0.41
C MET A 1 11.37 32.35 0.18
N ARG A 2 11.19 32.77 1.45
CA ARG A 2 10.68 34.07 1.93
C ARG A 2 9.30 34.47 1.37
N SER A 3 8.36 34.61 2.31
CA SER A 3 7.01 35.19 2.22
C SER A 3 5.84 34.24 1.93
N ARG A 4 5.46 33.41 2.92
CA ARG A 4 4.09 32.85 3.02
C ARG A 4 3.55 32.65 4.45
N GLU A 5 4.27 33.11 5.47
CA GLU A 5 3.88 32.95 6.90
C GLU A 5 3.13 34.16 7.48
N GLY A 6 2.94 35.24 6.72
CA GLY A 6 2.31 36.48 7.21
C GLY A 6 0.82 36.66 6.91
N LEU A 7 0.18 35.75 6.18
CA LEU A 7 -1.19 35.95 5.66
C LEU A 7 -2.28 35.14 6.40
N LEU A 8 -1.90 34.18 7.25
CA LEU A 8 -2.84 33.34 8.02
C LEU A 8 -3.26 33.96 9.37
N LEU A 9 -2.55 35.00 9.84
CA LEU A 9 -2.88 35.74 11.06
C LEU A 9 -3.79 36.97 10.82
N LEU A 10 -4.10 37.31 9.57
CA LEU A 10 -4.90 38.49 9.21
C LEU A 10 -6.34 38.16 8.75
N LEU A 11 -6.68 36.89 8.58
CA LEU A 11 -8.05 36.47 8.20
C LEU A 11 -8.94 36.10 9.39
N SER A 12 -8.44 36.16 10.63
CA SER A 12 -9.21 35.93 11.86
C SER A 12 -9.88 37.19 12.43
N ALA A 13 -9.65 38.38 11.83
CA ALA A 13 -10.15 39.66 12.36
C ALA A 13 -11.43 40.19 11.68
N ALA A 14 -12.08 39.43 10.79
CA ALA A 14 -13.18 39.97 9.98
C ALA A 14 -14.34 38.99 9.73
N THR A 15 -14.83 38.28 10.73
CA THR A 15 -16.20 37.75 10.73
C THR A 15 -16.74 37.71 12.16
N GLY A 16 -17.76 38.53 12.42
CA GLY A 16 -18.41 38.64 13.70
C GLY A 16 -19.08 37.34 14.18
N TRP A 17 -19.29 37.32 15.49
CA TRP A 17 -20.16 36.43 16.27
C TRP A 17 -20.95 35.39 15.46
N ARG A 18 -20.51 34.13 15.53
CA ARG A 18 -21.41 32.98 15.36
C ARG A 18 -21.59 32.29 16.71
N GLY A 19 -22.85 32.04 17.03
CA GLY A 19 -23.31 31.45 18.27
C GLY A 19 -22.71 30.07 18.50
N PHE A 20 -22.30 29.85 19.75
CA PHE A 20 -21.86 28.56 20.27
C PHE A 20 -23.09 27.74 20.65
N VAL A 21 -23.90 27.36 19.66
CA VAL A 21 -24.97 26.36 19.80
C VAL A 21 -25.09 25.64 18.47
N GLY A 22 -24.55 24.43 18.39
CA GLY A 22 -24.66 23.58 17.22
C GLY A 22 -23.75 22.38 17.37
N ALA A 23 -24.35 21.21 17.56
CA ALA A 23 -23.71 19.92 17.43
C ALA A 23 -23.31 19.71 15.96
N ASP A 24 -22.20 20.31 15.54
CA ASP A 24 -21.56 19.98 14.27
C ASP A 24 -20.49 18.93 14.55
N THR A 25 -20.64 17.79 13.87
CA THR A 25 -19.71 16.67 13.85
C THR A 25 -18.26 17.16 13.75
N VAL A 26 -17.47 16.93 14.80
CA VAL A 26 -16.02 17.14 14.79
C VAL A 26 -15.45 16.42 13.56
N ALA A 27 -14.79 17.16 12.67
CA ALA A 27 -14.18 16.58 11.48
C ALA A 27 -13.08 15.60 11.91
N LEU A 28 -13.33 14.30 11.71
CA LEU A 28 -12.42 13.17 11.98
C LEU A 28 -11.27 13.11 10.94
N THR A 29 -10.62 14.23 10.63
CA THR A 29 -9.55 14.29 9.64
C THR A 29 -8.20 14.57 10.30
N CYS A 30 -7.24 13.68 10.11
CA CYS A 30 -5.86 13.89 10.56
C CYS A 30 -5.26 15.17 9.96
N SER A 31 -4.44 15.89 10.73
CA SER A 31 -3.53 16.89 10.13
C SER A 31 -2.45 16.21 9.28
N ASP A 32 -1.93 16.91 8.27
CA ASP A 32 -0.81 16.40 7.44
C ASP A 32 0.42 16.07 8.30
N SER A 33 0.65 16.85 9.36
CA SER A 33 1.70 16.61 10.35
C SER A 33 1.48 15.32 11.14
N ALA A 34 0.25 15.05 11.58
CA ALA A 34 -0.08 13.83 12.32
C ALA A 34 0.09 12.58 11.44
N VAL A 35 -0.31 12.66 10.16
CA VAL A 35 -0.11 11.57 9.20
C VAL A 35 1.38 11.31 9.01
N ALA A 36 2.19 12.34 8.79
CA ALA A 36 3.63 12.20 8.60
C ALA A 36 4.34 11.63 9.86
N ALA A 37 3.95 12.10 11.05
CA ALA A 37 4.47 11.60 12.32
C ALA A 37 4.09 10.13 12.53
N TRP A 38 2.84 9.76 12.26
CA TRP A 38 2.37 8.38 12.34
C TRP A 38 3.14 7.45 11.40
N VAL A 39 3.28 7.79 10.11
CA VAL A 39 4.04 7.00 9.12
C VAL A 39 5.48 6.77 9.59
N ALA A 40 6.11 7.78 10.20
CA ALA A 40 7.46 7.65 10.74
C ALA A 40 7.56 6.66 11.92
N THR A 41 6.47 6.37 12.63
CA THR A 41 6.44 5.36 13.71
C THR A 41 6.26 3.92 13.20
N CYS A 42 5.82 3.73 11.96
CA CYS A 42 5.52 2.40 11.43
C CYS A 42 6.69 1.40 11.53
N PRO A 43 7.96 1.75 11.20
CA PRO A 43 9.09 0.83 11.35
C PRO A 43 9.29 0.32 12.77
N VAL A 44 9.02 1.15 13.78
CA VAL A 44 9.13 0.77 15.20
C VAL A 44 7.95 -0.10 15.60
N ARG A 45 6.74 0.22 15.14
CA ARG A 45 5.50 -0.49 15.50
C ARG A 45 5.41 -1.88 14.88
N THR A 46 6.02 -2.10 13.71
CA THR A 46 6.08 -3.40 13.04
C THR A 46 7.39 -4.16 13.30
N ALA A 47 8.28 -3.65 14.17
CA ALA A 47 9.57 -4.28 14.46
C ALA A 47 9.45 -5.71 15.04
N ASN A 48 8.34 -6.01 15.72
CA ASN A 48 8.03 -7.32 16.30
C ASN A 48 7.16 -8.20 15.37
N SER A 49 6.76 -7.69 14.21
CA SER A 49 6.03 -8.46 13.21
C SER A 49 6.91 -9.59 12.68
N ALA A 50 6.30 -10.72 12.32
CA ALA A 50 7.04 -11.80 11.69
C ALA A 50 7.63 -11.31 10.36
N SER A 51 8.90 -11.63 10.12
CA SER A 51 9.62 -11.21 8.91
C SER A 51 9.15 -12.02 7.71
N TYR A 52 8.89 -11.35 6.59
CA TYR A 52 8.59 -12.01 5.33
C TYR A 52 9.76 -12.88 4.86
N VAL A 53 9.43 -14.04 4.31
CA VAL A 53 10.36 -14.98 3.70
C VAL A 53 10.73 -14.48 2.31
N ALA A 54 12.02 -14.55 1.96
CA ALA A 54 12.49 -14.18 0.64
C ALA A 54 11.92 -15.16 -0.42
N PRO A 55 11.15 -14.67 -1.42
CA PRO A 55 10.61 -15.52 -2.49
C PRO A 55 11.67 -16.17 -3.36
N THR A 56 12.92 -15.68 -3.30
CA THR A 56 14.08 -16.27 -3.98
C THR A 56 14.92 -16.99 -2.94
N GLY A 57 15.05 -18.31 -3.05
CA GLY A 57 15.70 -19.18 -2.06
C GLY A 57 17.22 -19.01 -1.94
N MET A 58 17.70 -17.79 -1.75
CA MET A 58 19.10 -17.50 -1.51
C MET A 58 19.42 -17.66 -0.02
N THR A 59 20.19 -18.69 0.31
CA THR A 59 20.84 -18.82 1.62
C THR A 59 22.15 -18.06 1.62
N ALA A 60 22.51 -17.44 2.75
CA ALA A 60 23.81 -16.77 2.93
C ALA A 60 25.03 -17.70 2.70
N SER A 61 24.81 -19.03 2.70
CA SER A 61 25.79 -20.07 2.38
C SER A 61 26.08 -20.25 0.89
N GLU A 62 25.21 -19.83 -0.02
CA GLU A 62 25.42 -19.95 -1.48
C GLU A 62 26.36 -18.87 -2.03
N ILE A 63 26.80 -17.93 -1.18
CA ILE A 63 27.75 -16.86 -1.51
C ILE A 63 29.22 -17.35 -1.46
N ASN A 64 29.50 -18.52 -0.87
CA ASN A 64 30.88 -18.95 -0.63
C ASN A 64 31.11 -20.45 -0.92
N VAL A 65 31.11 -20.86 -2.19
CA VAL A 65 31.92 -22.02 -2.62
C VAL A 65 32.55 -21.74 -3.98
N ASP A 66 33.87 -21.70 -3.98
CA ASP A 66 34.78 -21.61 -5.11
C ASP A 66 34.92 -23.00 -5.75
N GLU A 67 34.44 -23.21 -6.99
CA GLU A 67 34.64 -24.47 -7.70
C GLU A 67 35.10 -24.30 -9.17
N THR A 68 36.12 -25.09 -9.49
CA THR A 68 37.11 -24.97 -10.56
C THR A 68 36.62 -24.97 -12.02
N ASN A 69 37.02 -23.94 -12.78
CA ASN A 69 37.37 -23.79 -14.21
C ASN A 69 36.78 -24.65 -15.36
N ALA A 70 35.70 -25.42 -15.16
CA ALA A 70 34.82 -25.89 -16.24
C ALA A 70 33.36 -25.48 -16.00
N VAL A 71 32.98 -25.29 -14.73
CA VAL A 71 31.65 -24.92 -14.27
C VAL A 71 31.35 -23.42 -14.46
N ALA A 72 32.36 -22.54 -14.41
CA ALA A 72 32.20 -21.11 -14.60
C ALA A 72 31.82 -20.71 -16.05
N ALA A 73 32.47 -21.31 -17.06
CA ALA A 73 32.13 -21.07 -18.47
C ALA A 73 30.75 -21.64 -18.83
N TYR A 74 30.38 -22.79 -18.22
CA TYR A 74 29.04 -23.37 -18.31
C TYR A 74 27.99 -22.45 -17.68
N ASN A 75 28.24 -21.91 -16.48
CA ASN A 75 27.28 -21.04 -15.77
C ASN A 75 27.10 -19.67 -16.42
N THR A 76 28.14 -19.05 -16.96
CA THR A 76 28.00 -17.77 -17.68
C THR A 76 27.28 -17.94 -19.04
N ALA A 77 27.58 -19.01 -19.78
CA ALA A 77 26.84 -19.35 -21.00
C ALA A 77 25.38 -19.75 -20.71
N ARG A 78 25.15 -20.48 -19.61
CA ARG A 78 23.82 -20.87 -19.09
C ARG A 78 22.97 -19.63 -18.76
N LEU A 79 23.48 -18.68 -17.98
CA LEU A 79 22.77 -17.45 -17.60
C LEU A 79 22.44 -16.54 -18.80
N SER A 80 23.37 -16.38 -19.75
CA SER A 80 23.11 -15.59 -20.97
C SER A 80 22.17 -16.31 -21.95
N ALA A 81 22.27 -17.64 -22.08
CA ALA A 81 21.35 -18.43 -22.89
C ALA A 81 19.94 -18.46 -22.30
N LEU A 82 19.81 -18.52 -20.97
CA LEU A 82 18.53 -18.46 -20.25
C LEU A 82 17.80 -17.15 -20.54
N LYS A 83 18.44 -15.99 -20.29
CA LYS A 83 17.82 -14.67 -20.55
C LYS A 83 17.44 -14.46 -22.01
N LEU A 84 18.27 -14.93 -22.95
CA LEU A 84 17.97 -14.82 -24.38
C LEU A 84 16.87 -15.81 -24.82
N SER A 85 16.87 -17.03 -24.28
CA SER A 85 15.86 -18.06 -24.56
C SER A 85 14.49 -17.74 -23.97
N ALA A 86 14.45 -17.07 -22.81
CA ALA A 86 13.25 -16.55 -22.17
C ALA A 86 12.57 -15.50 -23.06
N ALA A 87 13.31 -14.48 -23.48
CA ALA A 87 12.79 -13.42 -24.35
C ALA A 87 12.38 -13.95 -25.73
N ALA A 88 13.21 -14.83 -26.31
CA ALA A 88 12.92 -15.45 -27.60
C ALA A 88 11.74 -16.44 -27.55
N GLY A 89 11.63 -17.24 -26.48
CA GLY A 89 10.54 -18.18 -26.26
C GLY A 89 9.20 -17.49 -26.06
N ASN A 90 9.17 -16.43 -25.23
CA ASN A 90 7.99 -15.58 -25.07
C ASN A 90 7.58 -14.91 -26.38
N ALA A 91 8.52 -14.30 -27.09
CA ALA A 91 8.22 -13.66 -28.38
C ALA A 91 7.72 -14.67 -29.44
N ALA A 92 8.32 -15.87 -29.48
CA ALA A 92 7.90 -16.94 -30.37
C ALA A 92 6.48 -17.42 -30.05
N MET A 93 6.18 -17.66 -28.77
CA MET A 93 4.86 -18.11 -28.34
C MET A 93 3.80 -17.03 -28.51
N ALA A 94 4.11 -15.76 -28.24
CA ALA A 94 3.22 -14.65 -28.55
C ALA A 94 2.86 -14.61 -30.05
N GLY A 95 3.85 -14.82 -30.91
CA GLY A 95 3.68 -14.88 -32.37
C GLY A 95 2.90 -16.10 -32.87
N LEU A 96 2.94 -17.24 -32.16
CA LEU A 96 2.23 -18.46 -32.53
C LEU A 96 0.82 -18.55 -31.93
N ARG A 97 0.65 -18.13 -30.66
CA ARG A 97 -0.60 -18.26 -29.89
C ARG A 97 -1.64 -17.23 -30.30
N LYS A 98 -1.24 -15.96 -30.52
CA LYS A 98 -2.05 -14.85 -31.07
C LYS A 98 -3.51 -14.80 -30.57
N LYS A 99 -3.73 -14.97 -29.26
CA LYS A 99 -5.06 -14.84 -28.63
C LYS A 99 -5.28 -13.42 -28.14
N SER A 100 -6.52 -12.96 -28.16
CA SER A 100 -6.93 -11.66 -27.60
C SER A 100 -7.04 -11.73 -26.08
N THR A 101 -6.97 -10.58 -25.42
CA THR A 101 -7.21 -10.46 -23.96
C THR A 101 -8.56 -11.04 -23.56
N SER A 102 -9.61 -10.77 -24.35
CA SER A 102 -10.96 -11.32 -24.11
C SER A 102 -11.02 -12.85 -24.15
N TRP A 103 -10.16 -13.48 -24.97
CA TRP A 103 -10.06 -14.94 -25.00
C TRP A 103 -9.44 -15.47 -23.71
N TYR A 104 -8.39 -14.82 -23.19
CA TYR A 104 -7.76 -15.20 -21.94
C TYR A 104 -8.69 -15.01 -20.74
N GLN A 105 -9.45 -13.91 -20.70
CA GLN A 105 -10.46 -13.67 -19.66
C GLN A 105 -11.53 -14.77 -19.63
N GLN A 106 -12.10 -15.11 -20.80
CA GLN A 106 -13.09 -16.19 -20.89
C GLN A 106 -12.51 -17.57 -20.54
N SER A 107 -11.27 -17.82 -20.94
CA SER A 107 -10.59 -19.08 -20.64
C SER A 107 -10.26 -19.20 -19.15
N LEU A 108 -9.81 -18.11 -18.52
CA LEU A 108 -9.53 -18.05 -17.09
C LEU A 108 -10.82 -18.24 -16.28
N ALA A 109 -11.91 -17.52 -16.62
CA ALA A 109 -13.20 -17.70 -15.96
C ALA A 109 -13.74 -19.13 -16.08
N SER A 110 -13.55 -19.77 -17.24
CA SER A 110 -13.91 -21.18 -17.44
C SER A 110 -13.01 -22.13 -16.63
N LEU A 111 -11.72 -21.83 -16.52
CA LEU A 111 -10.76 -22.60 -15.73
C LEU A 111 -11.07 -22.51 -14.23
N THR A 112 -11.27 -21.30 -13.69
CA THR A 112 -11.58 -21.09 -12.27
C THR A 112 -12.92 -21.73 -11.89
N THR A 113 -13.94 -21.58 -12.74
CA THR A 113 -15.25 -22.25 -12.55
C THR A 113 -15.10 -23.77 -12.52
N TYR A 114 -14.34 -24.34 -13.48
CA TYR A 114 -14.14 -25.78 -13.55
C TYR A 114 -13.38 -26.30 -12.33
N LEU A 115 -12.28 -25.65 -11.97
CA LEU A 115 -11.46 -26.02 -10.81
C LEU A 115 -12.27 -25.92 -9.51
N CYS A 116 -13.03 -24.84 -9.31
CA CYS A 116 -13.89 -24.68 -8.13
C CYS A 116 -14.81 -25.88 -7.92
N VAL A 117 -15.45 -26.40 -8.97
CA VAL A 117 -16.39 -27.52 -8.83
C VAL A 117 -15.69 -28.87 -8.70
N GLU A 118 -14.58 -29.09 -9.38
CA GLU A 118 -13.85 -30.37 -9.31
C GLU A 118 -13.03 -30.50 -8.01
N SER A 119 -12.61 -29.38 -7.42
CA SER A 119 -11.85 -29.37 -6.16
C SER A 119 -12.72 -29.32 -4.91
N SER A 120 -14.04 -29.13 -5.05
CA SER A 120 -14.96 -28.95 -3.92
C SER A 120 -15.97 -30.08 -3.82
N ALA A 121 -16.36 -30.44 -2.59
CA ALA A 121 -17.49 -31.33 -2.36
C ALA A 121 -18.82 -30.61 -2.66
N ALA A 122 -19.90 -31.37 -2.89
CA ALA A 122 -21.20 -30.79 -3.23
C ALA A 122 -21.73 -29.88 -2.11
N GLU A 123 -21.51 -30.28 -0.86
CA GLU A 123 -21.88 -29.57 0.36
C GLU A 123 -21.09 -28.25 0.53
N GLU A 124 -19.92 -28.15 -0.10
CA GLU A 124 -19.09 -26.95 -0.06
C GLU A 124 -19.60 -25.86 -1.00
N LEU A 125 -20.38 -26.24 -2.03
CA LEU A 125 -20.97 -25.34 -3.02
C LEU A 125 -22.39 -24.87 -2.64
N GLU A 126 -22.93 -25.36 -1.52
CA GLU A 126 -24.25 -24.96 -1.02
C GLU A 126 -24.23 -23.56 -0.41
N ARG A 127 -25.31 -22.79 -0.65
CA ARG A 127 -25.48 -21.45 -0.07
C ARG A 127 -25.78 -21.50 1.43
N CYS A 128 -26.64 -22.43 1.83
CA CYS A 128 -27.20 -22.48 3.18
C CYS A 128 -26.57 -23.61 3.99
N VAL A 129 -26.12 -23.30 5.19
CA VAL A 129 -25.48 -24.24 6.10
C VAL A 129 -26.18 -24.25 7.46
N SER A 130 -25.96 -25.31 8.25
CA SER A 130 -26.53 -25.41 9.59
C SER A 130 -26.03 -24.27 10.50
N THR A 131 -26.85 -23.89 11.48
CA THR A 131 -26.53 -22.89 12.50
C THR A 131 -25.38 -23.28 13.43
N SER A 132 -24.88 -24.52 13.36
CA SER A 132 -23.72 -25.00 14.12
C SER A 132 -22.45 -25.10 13.26
N SER A 133 -22.55 -24.92 11.95
CA SER A 133 -21.43 -24.99 11.02
C SER A 133 -20.38 -23.90 11.27
N ASP A 134 -19.10 -24.26 11.10
CA ASP A 134 -17.91 -23.39 11.18
C ASP A 134 -17.80 -22.43 9.98
N VAL A 135 -18.43 -22.80 8.87
CA VAL A 135 -18.55 -22.00 7.65
C VAL A 135 -19.84 -21.17 7.60
N ALA A 136 -20.64 -21.14 8.68
CA ALA A 136 -21.78 -20.24 8.77
C ALA A 136 -21.32 -18.79 9.01
N VAL A 137 -21.91 -17.83 8.29
CA VAL A 137 -21.74 -16.40 8.56
C VAL A 137 -22.58 -16.03 9.77
N ARG A 138 -21.89 -15.57 10.80
CA ARG A 138 -22.49 -15.17 12.07
C ARG A 138 -22.05 -13.77 12.44
N ASP A 139 -22.94 -13.08 13.12
CA ASP A 139 -22.63 -11.84 13.79
C ASP A 139 -21.74 -12.09 15.02
N ILE A 140 -21.38 -10.99 15.67
CA ILE A 140 -20.53 -10.99 16.86
C ILE A 140 -21.17 -11.71 18.07
N ASN A 141 -22.48 -11.96 18.05
CA ASN A 141 -23.22 -12.67 19.09
C ASN A 141 -23.39 -14.16 18.76
N GLY A 142 -22.83 -14.62 17.64
CA GLY A 142 -22.98 -15.99 17.15
C GLY A 142 -24.33 -16.28 16.51
N ALA A 143 -25.16 -15.26 16.26
CA ALA A 143 -26.41 -15.36 15.51
C ALA A 143 -26.14 -15.24 14.01
N CYS A 144 -26.92 -15.92 13.19
CA CYS A 144 -26.67 -15.92 11.75
C CYS A 144 -27.10 -14.63 11.08
N ILE A 145 -26.22 -14.10 10.22
CA ILE A 145 -26.53 -12.90 9.44
C ILE A 145 -27.58 -13.27 8.39
N ALA A 146 -28.70 -12.54 8.41
CA ALA A 146 -29.80 -12.78 7.49
C ALA A 146 -29.72 -11.85 6.28
N MET A 147 -29.86 -12.43 5.10
CA MET A 147 -30.26 -11.72 3.89
C MET A 147 -31.78 -11.60 3.85
N MET A 148 -32.30 -10.54 3.24
CA MET A 148 -33.74 -10.29 3.05
C MET A 148 -34.21 -10.60 1.62
N ASP A 149 -33.43 -11.35 0.85
CA ASP A 149 -33.77 -11.78 -0.50
C ASP A 149 -34.79 -12.94 -0.49
N ALA A 150 -35.42 -13.16 -1.64
CA ALA A 150 -36.50 -14.14 -1.78
C ALA A 150 -36.11 -15.59 -1.47
N ASP A 151 -34.81 -15.92 -1.56
CA ASP A 151 -34.28 -17.28 -1.38
C ASP A 151 -33.37 -17.41 -0.14
N SER A 152 -33.49 -16.45 0.79
CA SER A 152 -32.68 -16.33 1.99
C SER A 152 -32.63 -17.61 2.82
N CYS A 153 -31.43 -17.96 3.31
CA CYS A 153 -31.24 -19.11 4.17
C CYS A 153 -31.97 -18.97 5.52
N SER A 154 -32.20 -17.74 5.99
CA SER A 154 -32.89 -17.48 7.25
C SER A 154 -34.35 -17.95 7.23
N SER A 155 -35.03 -17.83 6.08
CA SER A 155 -36.40 -18.33 5.86
C SER A 155 -36.50 -19.85 5.98
N LYS A 156 -35.38 -20.56 5.80
CA LYS A 156 -35.25 -22.02 5.88
C LYS A 156 -34.74 -22.49 7.25
N GLY A 157 -34.56 -21.58 8.22
CA GLY A 157 -33.97 -21.89 9.52
C GLY A 157 -32.48 -22.24 9.47
N LEU A 158 -31.81 -21.84 8.39
CA LEU A 158 -30.39 -22.07 8.13
C LEU A 158 -29.63 -20.74 8.09
N CYS A 159 -28.31 -20.82 8.00
CA CYS A 159 -27.42 -19.67 7.94
C CYS A 159 -26.82 -19.53 6.55
N GLU A 160 -26.54 -18.31 6.14
CA GLU A 160 -25.73 -18.05 4.96
C GLU A 160 -24.32 -18.61 5.18
N ARG A 161 -23.75 -19.29 4.18
CA ARG A 161 -22.35 -19.73 4.20
C ARG A 161 -21.40 -18.54 4.01
N LYS A 162 -20.21 -18.59 4.61
CA LYS A 162 -19.07 -17.72 4.25
C LYS A 162 -18.82 -17.77 2.74
N SER A 163 -18.27 -16.71 2.18
CA SER A 163 -17.93 -16.67 0.76
C SER A 163 -17.01 -17.84 0.38
N ASN A 164 -17.17 -18.34 -0.82
CA ASN A 164 -16.41 -19.45 -1.36
C ASN A 164 -16.22 -19.25 -2.87
N CYS A 165 -15.74 -20.27 -3.58
CA CYS A 165 -15.47 -20.15 -5.01
C CYS A 165 -16.73 -20.03 -5.90
N LYS A 166 -17.96 -20.18 -5.35
CA LYS A 166 -19.24 -20.03 -6.08
C LYS A 166 -20.08 -18.85 -5.58
N TRP A 167 -20.18 -18.65 -4.27
CA TRP A 167 -21.04 -17.67 -3.61
C TRP A 167 -20.22 -16.50 -3.10
N ASP A 168 -20.64 -15.31 -3.48
CA ASP A 168 -20.02 -14.05 -3.07
C ASP A 168 -20.29 -13.73 -1.59
N ASP A 169 -19.76 -12.64 -1.07
CA ASP A 169 -19.94 -12.23 0.33
C ASP A 169 -21.41 -11.98 0.70
N VAL A 170 -21.73 -12.13 1.99
CA VAL A 170 -23.08 -11.90 2.52
C VAL A 170 -23.27 -10.42 2.81
N VAL A 171 -24.29 -9.82 2.21
CA VAL A 171 -24.70 -8.44 2.52
C VAL A 171 -25.79 -8.47 3.59
N ALA A 172 -25.45 -8.04 4.80
CA ALA A 172 -26.41 -8.00 5.91
C ALA A 172 -27.66 -7.19 5.54
N ASN A 173 -28.85 -7.78 5.74
CA ASN A 173 -30.15 -7.20 5.36
C ASN A 173 -30.30 -6.86 3.86
N GLY A 174 -29.44 -7.40 2.99
CA GLY A 174 -29.51 -7.19 1.55
C GLY A 174 -30.81 -7.75 0.97
N THR A 175 -31.51 -6.95 0.15
CA THR A 175 -32.76 -7.34 -0.50
C THR A 175 -32.56 -7.98 -1.87
N GLU A 176 -31.37 -7.81 -2.46
CA GLU A 176 -31.01 -8.42 -3.73
C GLU A 176 -30.55 -9.87 -3.55
N ALA A 177 -30.79 -10.71 -4.54
CA ALA A 177 -30.33 -12.09 -4.52
C ALA A 177 -28.80 -12.13 -4.41
N ARG A 178 -28.29 -12.95 -3.49
CA ARG A 178 -26.84 -13.09 -3.27
C ARG A 178 -26.14 -13.46 -4.58
N HIS A 179 -25.09 -12.71 -4.92
CA HIS A 179 -24.37 -12.90 -6.16
C HIS A 179 -23.69 -14.29 -6.22
N GLN A 180 -23.80 -14.93 -7.38
CA GLN A 180 -23.08 -16.14 -7.72
C GLN A 180 -21.99 -15.80 -8.74
N LEU A 181 -20.75 -16.15 -8.43
CA LEU A 181 -19.60 -15.97 -9.33
C LEU A 181 -19.80 -16.72 -10.65
N PHE A 182 -20.52 -17.85 -10.61
CA PHE A 182 -20.93 -18.56 -11.81
C PHE A 182 -22.27 -19.28 -11.64
N THR A 183 -22.99 -19.42 -12.76
CA THR A 183 -24.24 -20.19 -12.84
C THR A 183 -23.99 -21.62 -13.35
N ASP A 184 -25.00 -22.48 -13.29
CA ASP A 184 -24.92 -23.84 -13.86
C ASP A 184 -24.71 -23.82 -15.39
N ALA A 185 -25.18 -22.77 -16.07
CA ALA A 185 -24.92 -22.56 -17.49
C ALA A 185 -23.44 -22.23 -17.75
N ASN A 186 -22.83 -21.41 -16.88
CA ASN A 186 -21.39 -21.14 -16.91
C ASN A 186 -20.60 -22.42 -16.64
N LEU A 187 -21.01 -23.25 -15.67
CA LEU A 187 -20.38 -24.54 -15.38
C LEU A 187 -20.45 -25.51 -16.56
N THR A 188 -21.58 -25.56 -17.27
CA THR A 188 -21.72 -26.38 -18.48
C THR A 188 -20.74 -25.91 -19.57
N THR A 189 -20.62 -24.59 -19.73
CA THR A 189 -19.69 -23.96 -20.68
C THR A 189 -18.25 -24.24 -20.29
N ALA A 190 -17.90 -24.08 -19.02
CA ALA A 190 -16.59 -24.36 -18.45
C ALA A 190 -16.18 -25.82 -18.63
N ASN A 191 -17.08 -26.77 -18.33
CA ASN A 191 -16.86 -28.20 -18.56
C ASN A 191 -16.55 -28.51 -20.02
N LYS A 192 -17.36 -27.96 -20.94
CA LYS A 192 -17.14 -28.15 -22.39
C LYS A 192 -15.81 -27.53 -22.83
N TRP A 193 -15.50 -26.35 -22.33
CA TRP A 193 -14.25 -25.66 -22.59
C TRP A 193 -13.05 -26.49 -22.11
N MET A 194 -13.01 -26.89 -20.84
CA MET A 194 -11.87 -27.62 -20.27
C MET A 194 -11.68 -29.01 -20.88
N LYS A 195 -12.77 -29.74 -21.16
CA LYS A 195 -12.68 -31.11 -21.70
C LYS A 195 -12.40 -31.15 -23.20
N THR A 196 -12.85 -30.16 -23.97
CA THR A 196 -12.74 -30.19 -25.44
C THR A 196 -12.23 -28.91 -26.07
N GLY A 197 -12.69 -27.74 -25.62
CA GLY A 197 -12.32 -26.45 -26.22
C GLY A 197 -10.85 -26.09 -26.04
N TYR A 198 -10.35 -26.10 -24.80
CA TYR A 198 -8.97 -25.77 -24.47
C TYR A 198 -7.97 -26.77 -25.09
N PRO A 199 -8.13 -28.11 -24.98
CA PRO A 199 -7.27 -29.06 -25.68
C PRO A 199 -7.28 -28.88 -27.20
N THR A 200 -8.44 -28.62 -27.82
CA THR A 200 -8.54 -28.34 -29.26
C THR A 200 -7.77 -27.07 -29.64
N SER A 201 -7.73 -26.08 -28.75
CA SER A 201 -6.94 -24.86 -28.96
C SER A 201 -5.43 -25.13 -29.03
N LEU A 202 -4.95 -26.24 -28.46
CA LEU A 202 -3.54 -26.66 -28.47
C LEU A 202 -3.20 -27.55 -29.68
N ALA A 203 -4.21 -28.05 -30.41
CA ALA A 203 -4.02 -28.91 -31.58
C ALA A 203 -3.07 -28.33 -32.66
N PRO A 204 -3.06 -27.01 -32.96
CA PRO A 204 -2.12 -26.43 -33.93
C PRO A 204 -0.63 -26.60 -33.57
N PHE A 205 -0.31 -26.77 -32.28
CA PHE A 205 1.07 -26.97 -31.82
C PHE A 205 1.50 -28.44 -31.90
N VAL A 206 0.55 -29.35 -31.67
CA VAL A 206 0.82 -30.80 -31.66
C VAL A 206 0.77 -31.40 -33.07
N ALA A 207 -0.18 -30.97 -33.89
CA ALA A 207 -0.48 -31.59 -35.18
C ALA A 207 0.72 -31.62 -36.16
N PRO A 208 1.52 -30.55 -36.35
CA PRO A 208 2.64 -30.57 -37.29
C PRO A 208 3.68 -31.65 -36.95
N GLY A 209 4.06 -31.78 -35.68
CA GLY A 209 5.04 -32.78 -35.25
C GLY A 209 4.51 -34.21 -35.39
N ILE A 210 3.25 -34.46 -35.02
CA ILE A 210 2.63 -35.78 -35.20
C ILE A 210 2.57 -36.15 -36.69
N VAL A 211 2.13 -35.24 -37.56
CA VAL A 211 2.06 -35.48 -39.01
C VAL A 211 3.45 -35.78 -39.56
N MET A 212 4.48 -35.03 -39.19
CA MET A 212 5.86 -35.27 -39.63
C MET A 212 6.41 -36.62 -39.11
N GLY A 213 6.08 -37.00 -37.87
CA GLY A 213 6.43 -38.31 -37.33
C GLY A 213 5.77 -39.46 -38.09
N VAL A 214 4.46 -39.35 -38.37
CA VAL A 214 3.69 -40.34 -39.13
C VAL A 214 4.20 -40.44 -40.57
N LEU A 215 4.47 -39.31 -41.24
CA LEU A 215 5.05 -39.29 -42.58
C LEU A 215 6.44 -39.94 -42.60
N THR A 216 7.26 -39.69 -41.58
CA THR A 216 8.59 -40.32 -41.45
C THR A 216 8.46 -41.83 -41.28
N ALA A 217 7.51 -42.30 -40.47
CA ALA A 217 7.24 -43.73 -40.29
C ALA A 217 6.76 -44.38 -41.59
N PHE A 218 5.79 -43.77 -42.31
CA PHE A 218 5.33 -44.30 -43.60
C PHE A 218 6.41 -44.27 -44.67
N ALA A 219 7.23 -43.22 -44.73
CA ALA A 219 8.36 -43.15 -45.64
C ALA A 219 9.40 -44.24 -45.35
N ALA A 220 9.68 -44.53 -44.08
CA ALA A 220 10.57 -45.61 -43.69
C ALA A 220 10.02 -47.00 -44.06
N VAL A 221 8.74 -47.26 -43.80
CA VAL A 221 8.07 -48.51 -44.20
C VAL A 221 8.09 -48.66 -45.73
N GLY A 222 7.72 -47.59 -46.46
CA GLY A 222 7.77 -47.57 -47.92
C GLY A 222 9.17 -47.81 -48.47
N PHE A 223 10.20 -47.21 -47.86
CA PHE A 223 11.61 -47.44 -48.21
C PHE A 223 12.01 -48.90 -47.99
N VAL A 224 11.65 -49.50 -46.84
CA VAL A 224 11.94 -50.92 -46.55
C VAL A 224 11.24 -51.84 -47.54
N VAL A 225 9.95 -51.61 -47.83
CA VAL A 225 9.18 -52.40 -48.80
C VAL A 225 9.78 -52.28 -50.21
N LEU A 226 10.07 -51.07 -50.68
CA LEU A 226 10.68 -50.84 -52.00
C LEU A 226 12.07 -51.47 -52.10
N ARG A 227 12.87 -51.42 -51.04
CA ARG A 227 14.22 -51.97 -50.98
C ARG A 227 14.26 -53.49 -50.86
N CYS A 228 13.42 -54.06 -49.99
CA CYS A 228 13.45 -55.48 -49.64
C CYS A 228 12.53 -56.36 -50.50
N VAL A 229 11.37 -55.85 -50.94
CA VAL A 229 10.36 -56.61 -51.70
C VAL A 229 10.46 -56.32 -53.19
N PHE A 230 10.53 -55.04 -53.58
CA PHE A 230 10.52 -54.65 -55.00
C PHE A 230 11.91 -54.46 -55.62
N ASN A 231 12.99 -54.60 -54.82
CA ASN A 231 14.38 -54.38 -55.23
C ASN A 231 14.63 -53.01 -55.93
N ARG A 232 13.79 -52.01 -55.65
CA ARG A 232 13.88 -50.62 -56.13
C ARG A 232 14.53 -49.73 -55.06
N CYS A 233 14.72 -48.43 -55.34
CA CYS A 233 15.37 -47.48 -54.41
C CYS A 233 16.75 -47.95 -53.90
N GLY A 234 17.55 -48.46 -54.84
CA GLY A 234 18.89 -48.92 -54.56
C GLY A 234 19.01 -50.40 -54.18
N GLY A 235 17.96 -51.22 -54.22
CA GLY A 235 18.04 -52.69 -54.25
C GLY A 235 18.85 -53.42 -53.15
N ARG A 236 18.91 -54.75 -53.24
CA ARG A 236 19.59 -55.63 -52.26
C ARG A 236 21.12 -55.67 -52.47
N ASP A 237 21.58 -55.50 -53.70
CA ASP A 237 22.97 -55.69 -54.11
C ASP A 237 23.67 -54.40 -54.62
N PRO A 238 24.98 -54.20 -54.34
CA PRO A 238 25.77 -53.05 -54.81
C PRO A 238 25.80 -52.94 -56.34
N ASN A 239 25.99 -51.71 -56.87
CA ASN A 239 26.12 -51.51 -58.32
C ASN A 239 27.36 -52.23 -58.86
N GLU A 240 27.20 -52.98 -59.96
CA GLU A 240 28.28 -53.75 -60.60
C GLU A 240 29.42 -52.86 -61.12
N LYS A 241 29.12 -51.61 -61.49
CA LYS A 241 30.10 -50.62 -61.98
C LYS A 241 30.94 -49.95 -60.88
N GLY A 242 30.68 -50.23 -59.60
CA GLY A 242 31.32 -49.52 -58.48
C GLY A 242 30.75 -48.11 -58.26
N TYR A 243 31.37 -47.35 -57.35
CA TYR A 243 30.96 -45.99 -56.97
C TYR A 243 32.15 -45.04 -57.03
N SER A 244 31.93 -43.77 -57.42
CA SER A 244 33.00 -42.77 -57.45
C SER A 244 33.41 -42.29 -56.05
N ARG A 245 34.57 -41.63 -55.93
CA ARG A 245 34.99 -41.00 -54.67
C ARG A 245 33.99 -39.95 -54.20
N CYS A 246 33.43 -39.15 -55.11
CA CYS A 246 32.40 -38.16 -54.80
C CYS A 246 31.09 -38.82 -54.30
N ASP A 247 30.73 -40.00 -54.83
CA ASP A 247 29.57 -40.77 -54.37
C ASP A 247 29.74 -41.28 -52.93
N ILE A 248 30.96 -41.43 -52.43
CA ILE A 248 31.21 -41.87 -51.06
C ILE A 248 31.44 -40.67 -50.14
N LEU A 249 32.18 -39.67 -50.62
CA LEU A 249 32.58 -38.49 -49.85
C LEU A 249 31.38 -37.61 -49.47
N ILE A 250 30.47 -37.33 -50.40
CA ILE A 250 29.33 -36.43 -50.14
C ILE A 250 28.43 -36.98 -49.02
N PRO A 251 27.93 -38.23 -49.07
CA PRO A 251 27.15 -38.80 -47.97
C PRO A 251 27.95 -38.89 -46.66
N THR A 252 29.27 -39.11 -46.73
CA THR A 252 30.12 -39.17 -45.53
C THR A 252 30.22 -37.82 -44.84
N VAL A 253 30.47 -36.74 -45.60
CA VAL A 253 30.53 -35.37 -45.06
C VAL A 253 29.15 -34.96 -44.51
N THR A 254 28.06 -35.24 -45.25
CA THR A 254 26.71 -34.99 -44.76
C THR A 254 26.43 -35.72 -43.44
N PHE A 255 26.82 -37.00 -43.35
CA PHE A 255 26.66 -37.80 -42.14
C PHE A 255 27.42 -37.19 -40.95
N LEU A 256 28.67 -36.78 -41.15
CA LEU A 256 29.51 -36.18 -40.10
C LEU A 256 29.01 -34.81 -39.63
N VAL A 257 28.58 -33.94 -40.56
CA VAL A 257 28.03 -32.61 -40.22
C VAL A 257 26.71 -32.77 -39.44
N CYS A 258 25.82 -33.65 -39.90
CA CYS A 258 24.56 -33.90 -39.19
C CYS A 258 24.81 -34.56 -37.82
N SER A 259 25.82 -35.42 -37.71
CA SER A 259 26.24 -36.03 -36.44
C SER A 259 26.74 -34.97 -35.43
N LEU A 260 27.50 -33.98 -35.90
CA LEU A 260 27.93 -32.85 -35.06
C LEU A 260 26.72 -32.02 -34.60
N ALA A 261 25.74 -31.77 -35.48
CA ALA A 261 24.53 -31.05 -35.12
C ALA A 261 23.68 -31.82 -34.08
N VAL A 262 23.55 -33.15 -34.21
CA VAL A 262 22.90 -34.02 -33.21
C VAL A 262 23.63 -33.95 -31.86
N PHE A 263 24.96 -33.97 -31.87
CA PHE A 263 25.76 -33.81 -30.65
C PHE A 263 25.53 -32.46 -29.98
N ILE A 264 25.54 -31.36 -30.73
CA ILE A 264 25.26 -30.01 -30.21
C ILE A 264 23.85 -29.94 -29.59
N CYS A 265 22.83 -30.46 -30.26
CA CYS A 265 21.46 -30.48 -29.74
C CYS A 265 21.34 -31.28 -28.44
N MET A 266 22.11 -32.38 -28.30
CA MET A 266 22.15 -33.19 -27.08
C MET A 266 22.82 -32.45 -25.92
N VAL A 267 23.96 -31.79 -26.14
CA VAL A 267 24.65 -31.00 -25.10
C VAL A 267 23.76 -29.86 -24.61
N ILE A 268 23.12 -29.13 -25.53
CA ILE A 268 22.19 -28.04 -25.17
C ILE A 268 21.00 -28.60 -24.39
N THR A 269 20.39 -29.71 -24.83
CA THR A 269 19.24 -30.29 -24.14
C THR A 269 19.61 -30.81 -22.75
N ALA A 270 20.75 -31.47 -22.59
CA ALA A 270 21.23 -31.93 -21.29
C ALA A 270 21.43 -30.75 -20.32
N ALA A 271 21.99 -29.63 -20.81
CA ALA A 271 22.20 -28.43 -20.02
C ALA A 271 20.90 -27.69 -19.64
N LEU A 272 19.89 -27.73 -20.52
CA LEU A 272 18.59 -27.09 -20.28
C LEU A 272 17.64 -27.96 -19.46
N ASN A 273 17.78 -29.28 -19.50
CA ASN A 273 16.90 -30.21 -18.80
C ASN A 273 17.07 -30.15 -17.27
N THR A 274 18.29 -29.88 -16.77
CA THR A 274 18.49 -29.57 -15.34
C THR A 274 17.76 -28.28 -14.95
N ASN A 275 17.73 -27.28 -15.85
CA ASN A 275 17.04 -26.00 -15.58
C ASN A 275 15.52 -26.13 -15.49
N ILE A 276 14.91 -27.12 -16.15
CA ILE A 276 13.46 -27.37 -16.00
C ILE A 276 13.15 -27.91 -14.60
N SER A 277 14.02 -28.77 -14.06
CA SER A 277 13.86 -29.25 -12.69
C SER A 277 14.08 -28.11 -11.70
N ASP A 278 15.21 -27.43 -11.78
CA ASP A 278 15.54 -26.28 -10.94
C ASP A 278 14.48 -25.18 -11.05
N GLY A 279 13.96 -24.92 -12.25
CA GLY A 279 12.93 -23.92 -12.51
C GLY A 279 11.57 -24.29 -11.92
N PHE A 280 11.17 -25.56 -11.99
CA PHE A 280 9.92 -26.01 -11.37
C PHE A 280 10.02 -25.99 -9.84
N ASP A 281 11.14 -26.45 -9.28
CA ASP A 281 11.42 -26.36 -7.85
C ASP A 281 11.44 -24.89 -7.40
N GLY A 282 11.98 -23.98 -8.23
CA GLY A 282 11.96 -22.54 -8.02
C GLY A 282 10.55 -21.92 -8.06
N VAL A 283 9.67 -22.37 -8.97
CA VAL A 283 8.27 -21.93 -9.00
C VAL A 283 7.52 -22.41 -7.77
N LEU A 284 7.68 -23.69 -7.39
CA LEU A 284 7.05 -24.22 -6.18
C LEU A 284 7.56 -23.53 -4.91
N TYR A 285 8.86 -23.28 -4.82
CA TYR A 285 9.44 -22.51 -3.72
C TYR A 285 8.87 -21.09 -3.67
N SER A 286 8.84 -20.39 -4.81
CA SER A 286 8.30 -19.03 -4.89
C SER A 286 6.81 -18.98 -4.52
N LEU A 287 6.02 -19.98 -4.94
CA LEU A 287 4.62 -20.13 -4.57
C LEU A 287 4.46 -20.40 -3.07
N ARG A 288 5.25 -21.31 -2.49
CA ARG A 288 5.26 -21.58 -1.05
C ARG A 288 5.63 -20.35 -0.25
N ALA A 289 6.71 -19.66 -0.62
CA ALA A 289 7.13 -18.42 0.02
C ALA A 289 6.08 -17.31 -0.12
N THR A 290 5.37 -17.24 -1.26
CA THR A 290 4.25 -16.31 -1.45
C THR A 290 3.09 -16.63 -0.50
N LEU A 291 2.70 -17.90 -0.38
CA LEU A 291 1.63 -18.34 0.52
C LEU A 291 2.03 -18.21 2.00
N GLU A 292 3.31 -18.42 2.33
CA GLU A 292 3.85 -18.18 3.67
C GLU A 292 3.88 -16.69 4.02
N ASN A 293 4.28 -15.82 3.08
CA ASN A 293 4.20 -14.38 3.24
C ASN A 293 2.75 -13.89 3.40
N ALA A 294 1.80 -14.49 2.69
CA ALA A 294 0.38 -14.20 2.85
C ALA A 294 -0.12 -14.59 4.25
N ASP A 295 0.32 -15.73 4.79
CA ASP A 295 -0.02 -16.20 6.13
C ASP A 295 0.62 -15.35 7.25
N ILE A 296 1.88 -14.94 7.05
CA ILE A 296 2.58 -13.95 7.88
C ILE A 296 1.82 -12.62 7.88
N PHE A 297 1.37 -12.16 6.72
CA PHE A 297 0.58 -10.93 6.57
C PHE A 297 -0.76 -11.02 7.32
N VAL A 298 -1.49 -12.13 7.16
CA VAL A 298 -2.72 -12.41 7.94
C VAL A 298 -2.44 -12.31 9.43
N THR A 299 -1.38 -12.96 9.91
CA THR A 299 -1.03 -12.96 11.34
C THR A 299 -0.64 -11.57 11.83
N ASN A 300 0.20 -10.85 11.09
CA ASN A 300 0.65 -9.51 11.41
C ASN A 300 -0.49 -8.49 11.47
N LEU A 301 -1.59 -8.72 10.76
CA LEU A 301 -2.77 -7.85 10.77
C LEU A 301 -3.85 -8.31 11.77
N LEU A 302 -4.06 -9.62 11.93
CA LEU A 302 -5.10 -10.17 12.81
C LEU A 302 -4.81 -9.92 14.29
N VAL A 303 -3.56 -10.14 14.72
CA VAL A 303 -3.13 -9.94 16.12
C VAL A 303 -3.42 -8.51 16.62
N PRO A 304 -2.99 -7.44 15.95
CA PRO A 304 -3.31 -6.09 16.41
C PRO A 304 -4.79 -5.72 16.21
N LEU A 305 -5.52 -6.32 15.25
CA LEU A 305 -6.98 -6.13 15.14
C LEU A 305 -7.73 -6.66 16.37
N GLU A 306 -7.44 -7.90 16.79
CA GLU A 306 -8.03 -8.49 18.00
C GLU A 306 -7.59 -7.73 19.27
N GLY A 307 -6.34 -7.27 19.29
CA GLY A 307 -5.82 -6.39 20.31
C GLY A 307 -6.59 -5.06 20.40
N ALA A 308 -6.93 -4.45 19.26
CA ALA A 308 -7.68 -3.19 19.20
C ALA A 308 -9.12 -3.38 19.70
N VAL A 309 -9.77 -4.51 19.39
CA VAL A 309 -11.10 -4.85 19.92
C VAL A 309 -11.07 -4.93 21.45
N THR A 310 -10.06 -5.61 22.01
CA THR A 310 -9.91 -5.76 23.46
C THR A 310 -9.58 -4.42 24.11
N GLY A 311 -8.61 -3.70 23.55
CA GLY A 311 -8.19 -2.38 24.00
C GLY A 311 -9.30 -1.34 23.97
N LEU A 312 -10.22 -1.41 22.99
CA LEU A 312 -11.35 -0.51 22.87
C LEU A 312 -12.31 -0.65 24.06
N SER A 313 -12.58 -1.87 24.51
CA SER A 313 -13.42 -2.08 25.68
C SER A 313 -12.79 -1.50 26.95
N THR A 314 -11.48 -1.71 27.13
CA THR A 314 -10.73 -1.18 28.27
C THR A 314 -10.64 0.35 28.25
N ALA A 315 -10.30 0.94 27.09
CA ALA A 315 -10.21 2.39 26.91
C ALA A 315 -11.58 3.06 27.09
N SER A 316 -12.64 2.49 26.53
CA SER A 316 -14.02 2.96 26.70
C SER A 316 -14.44 3.02 28.17
N ALA A 317 -14.19 1.95 28.93
CA ALA A 317 -14.48 1.92 30.35
C ALA A 317 -13.66 2.96 31.14
N ALA A 318 -12.38 3.11 30.80
CA ALA A 318 -11.52 4.10 31.44
C ALA A 318 -11.96 5.54 31.14
N VAL A 319 -12.32 5.86 29.89
CA VAL A 319 -12.84 7.18 29.49
C VAL A 319 -14.16 7.48 30.20
N SER A 320 -15.09 6.52 30.19
CA SER A 320 -16.40 6.68 30.84
C SER A 320 -16.27 6.96 32.33
N GLU A 321 -15.35 6.29 33.03
CA GLU A 321 -15.12 6.51 34.46
C GLU A 321 -14.39 7.83 34.74
N GLN A 322 -13.29 8.11 34.02
CA GLN A 322 -12.46 9.30 34.26
C GLN A 322 -13.15 10.61 33.86
N LEU A 323 -14.06 10.57 32.87
CA LEU A 323 -14.74 11.76 32.32
C LEU A 323 -16.24 11.81 32.64
N LYS A 324 -16.73 10.99 33.58
CA LYS A 324 -18.16 10.90 33.93
C LYS A 324 -18.79 12.25 34.32
N SER A 325 -18.00 13.15 34.88
CA SER A 325 -18.45 14.45 35.37
C SER A 325 -17.67 15.58 34.71
N SER A 326 -17.53 15.58 33.39
CA SER A 326 -16.81 16.61 32.64
C SER A 326 -17.69 17.75 32.11
N ASP A 327 -19.01 17.70 32.32
CA ASP A 327 -19.96 18.73 31.82
C ASP A 327 -19.64 20.15 32.33
N TRP A 328 -18.99 20.25 33.48
CA TRP A 328 -18.55 21.53 34.05
C TRP A 328 -17.59 22.29 33.12
N ILE A 329 -16.85 21.60 32.24
CA ILE A 329 -15.91 22.25 31.32
C ILE A 329 -16.66 23.23 30.43
N ALA A 330 -17.74 22.75 29.78
CA ALA A 330 -18.56 23.57 28.91
C ALA A 330 -19.41 24.58 29.70
N SER A 331 -20.04 24.17 30.81
CA SER A 331 -20.93 25.06 31.57
C SER A 331 -20.18 26.20 32.27
N ASP A 332 -19.06 25.91 32.94
CA ASP A 332 -18.27 26.91 33.65
C ASP A 332 -17.56 27.82 32.64
N GLY A 333 -17.10 27.27 31.50
CA GLY A 333 -16.58 28.05 30.39
C GLY A 333 -17.59 29.04 29.82
N ALA A 334 -18.83 28.60 29.58
CA ALA A 334 -19.91 29.48 29.14
C ALA A 334 -20.23 30.56 30.19
N THR A 335 -20.22 30.20 31.48
CA THR A 335 -20.44 31.12 32.58
C THR A 335 -19.37 32.21 32.63
N LEU A 336 -18.08 31.86 32.57
CA LEU A 336 -16.99 32.84 32.55
C LEU A 336 -17.10 33.79 31.36
N LYS A 337 -17.42 33.26 30.18
CA LYS A 337 -17.64 34.08 28.97
C LYS A 337 -18.79 35.07 29.18
N GLN A 338 -19.86 34.64 29.83
CA GLN A 338 -20.99 35.51 30.16
C GLN A 338 -20.57 36.59 31.17
N MET A 339 -19.82 36.25 32.22
CA MET A 339 -19.30 37.23 33.19
C MET A 339 -18.46 38.33 32.52
N ILE A 340 -17.58 37.96 31.58
CA ILE A 340 -16.76 38.92 30.82
C ILE A 340 -17.63 39.78 29.89
N THR A 341 -18.67 39.19 29.30
CA THR A 341 -19.63 39.91 28.44
C THR A 341 -20.44 40.91 29.26
N ASP A 342 -20.93 40.51 30.43
CA ASP A 342 -21.67 41.36 31.34
C ASP A 342 -20.79 42.49 31.87
N PHE A 343 -19.52 42.22 32.17
CA PHE A 343 -18.55 43.26 32.54
C PHE A 343 -18.41 44.31 31.43
N GLY A 344 -18.29 43.86 30.18
CA GLY A 344 -18.32 44.76 29.03
C GLY A 344 -19.63 45.56 28.94
N ALA A 345 -20.78 44.89 29.07
CA ALA A 345 -22.08 45.54 28.97
C ALA A 345 -22.31 46.61 30.06
N ILE A 346 -21.77 46.38 31.27
CA ILE A 346 -21.89 47.31 32.39
C ILE A 346 -20.92 48.47 32.25
N TYR A 347 -19.66 48.28 31.85
CA TYR A 347 -18.65 49.33 31.95
C TYR A 347 -18.23 49.97 30.61
N LEU A 348 -18.55 49.35 29.46
CA LEU A 348 -18.25 49.91 28.15
C LEU A 348 -19.22 51.04 27.80
N ASN A 349 -18.70 52.14 27.22
CA ASN A 349 -19.48 53.30 26.80
C ASN A 349 -20.37 53.88 27.90
N GLN A 350 -19.93 53.76 29.16
CA GLN A 350 -20.62 54.42 30.27
C GLN A 350 -20.78 55.91 29.98
N GLY A 351 -21.95 56.42 30.35
CA GLY A 351 -22.40 57.74 29.98
C GLY A 351 -21.68 58.86 30.72
N THR A 352 -22.45 59.84 31.16
CA THR A 352 -21.94 61.04 31.81
C THR A 352 -22.20 60.98 33.31
N PHE A 353 -21.34 61.65 34.06
CA PHE A 353 -21.42 61.79 35.51
C PHE A 353 -21.71 63.25 35.89
N PRO A 354 -22.78 63.54 36.65
CA PRO A 354 -23.78 62.57 37.11
C PRO A 354 -24.73 62.06 36.01
N SER A 355 -25.26 60.85 36.17
CA SER A 355 -26.17 60.22 35.20
C SER A 355 -27.47 61.02 35.00
N GLY A 356 -27.93 61.19 33.74
CA GLY A 356 -29.22 61.82 33.41
C GLY A 356 -29.09 63.22 32.78
N ASP A 357 -29.15 64.27 33.59
CA ASP A 357 -29.26 65.69 33.17
C ASP A 357 -27.95 66.33 32.67
N CYS A 358 -26.96 65.51 32.35
CA CYS A 358 -25.59 65.95 32.23
C CYS A 358 -25.05 65.75 30.82
N ASP A 359 -24.92 66.82 30.04
CA ASP A 359 -24.31 66.80 28.71
C ASP A 359 -22.96 67.55 28.70
N PRO A 360 -21.82 66.84 28.56
CA PRO A 360 -20.49 67.43 28.54
C PRO A 360 -20.26 68.34 27.32
N LYS A 361 -21.09 68.26 26.27
CA LYS A 361 -21.03 69.18 25.12
C LYS A 361 -21.61 70.55 25.43
N THR A 362 -22.52 70.65 26.39
CA THR A 362 -23.22 71.90 26.75
C THR A 362 -22.82 72.43 28.13
N SER A 363 -22.27 71.59 29.02
CA SER A 363 -21.82 71.97 30.37
C SER A 363 -20.49 71.32 30.76
N THR A 364 -19.37 71.88 30.31
CA THR A 364 -18.01 71.44 30.72
C THR A 364 -17.66 71.78 32.17
N SER A 365 -18.59 72.45 32.87
CA SER A 365 -18.35 72.95 34.21
C SER A 365 -18.60 71.94 35.32
N PHE A 366 -19.54 71.01 35.12
CA PHE A 366 -19.99 70.08 36.16
C PHE A 366 -20.18 68.65 35.65
N CYS A 367 -20.15 68.44 34.33
CA CYS A 367 -20.32 67.13 33.69
C CYS A 367 -18.99 66.50 33.30
N MET A 368 -18.81 65.23 33.67
CA MET A 368 -17.65 64.43 33.30
C MET A 368 -18.13 63.25 32.44
N ALA A 369 -17.58 63.09 31.24
CA ALA A 369 -17.79 61.89 30.44
C ALA A 369 -16.87 60.77 30.95
N CYS A 370 -17.28 59.50 30.84
CA CYS A 370 -16.29 58.45 31.00
C CYS A 370 -15.25 58.51 29.85
N PRO A 371 -13.95 58.64 30.15
CA PRO A 371 -12.93 58.66 29.11
C PRO A 371 -12.80 57.28 28.42
N ASP A 372 -12.43 57.28 27.14
CA ASP A 372 -12.13 56.05 26.38
C ASP A 372 -11.03 55.21 27.03
N ALA A 373 -10.09 55.87 27.73
CA ALA A 373 -9.02 55.22 28.50
C ALA A 373 -9.53 54.37 29.68
N VAL A 374 -10.78 54.54 30.13
CA VAL A 374 -11.39 53.76 31.21
C VAL A 374 -12.56 52.92 30.70
N CYS A 375 -13.52 53.53 30.00
CA CYS A 375 -14.76 52.88 29.55
C CYS A 375 -14.79 52.50 28.06
N GLY A 376 -13.64 52.47 27.39
CA GLY A 376 -13.55 52.24 25.95
C GLY A 376 -12.57 51.13 25.57
N ALA A 377 -11.57 51.48 24.77
CA ALA A 377 -10.65 50.52 24.15
C ALA A 377 -10.02 49.47 25.10
N PRO A 378 -9.63 49.78 26.35
CA PRO A 378 -9.08 48.77 27.26
C PRO A 378 -10.05 47.65 27.64
N ILE A 379 -11.36 47.95 27.78
CA ILE A 379 -12.39 46.94 28.08
C ILE A 379 -12.54 46.01 26.86
N THR A 380 -12.67 46.58 25.66
CA THR A 380 -12.78 45.79 24.42
C THR A 380 -11.57 44.88 24.23
N SER A 381 -10.36 45.41 24.45
CA SER A 381 -9.12 44.63 24.37
C SER A 381 -9.07 43.49 25.39
N PHE A 382 -9.56 43.72 26.62
CA PHE A 382 -9.67 42.67 27.64
C PHE A 382 -10.67 41.58 27.23
N MET A 383 -11.85 41.94 26.72
CA MET A 383 -12.86 40.99 26.26
C MET A 383 -12.34 40.13 25.10
N ASP A 384 -11.73 40.76 24.08
CA ASP A 384 -11.19 40.07 22.92
C ASP A 384 -10.04 39.13 23.31
N SER A 385 -9.11 39.61 24.14
CA SER A 385 -7.99 38.80 24.63
C SER A 385 -8.46 37.63 25.50
N SER A 386 -9.53 37.84 26.29
CA SER A 386 -10.11 36.77 27.11
C SER A 386 -10.74 35.69 26.24
N SER A 387 -11.47 36.07 25.19
CA SER A 387 -12.06 35.11 24.24
C SER A 387 -10.98 34.27 23.55
N ILE A 388 -9.88 34.89 23.10
CA ILE A 388 -8.74 34.18 22.50
C ILE A 388 -8.11 33.22 23.51
N THR A 389 -7.88 33.69 24.74
CA THR A 389 -7.28 32.88 25.81
C THR A 389 -8.15 31.69 26.17
N MET A 390 -9.48 31.85 26.24
CA MET A 390 -10.42 30.76 26.51
C MET A 390 -10.43 29.72 25.39
N ALA A 391 -10.41 30.15 24.12
CA ALA A 391 -10.35 29.24 22.99
C ALA A 391 -9.08 28.37 23.02
N ALA A 392 -7.93 28.98 23.34
CA ALA A 392 -6.63 28.30 23.40
C ALA A 392 -6.44 27.38 24.62
N SER A 393 -7.40 27.31 25.54
CA SER A 393 -7.28 26.56 26.80
C SER A 393 -8.53 25.72 27.09
N SER A 394 -9.59 26.36 27.58
CA SER A 394 -10.89 25.76 27.87
C SER A 394 -11.51 25.09 26.64
N GLY A 395 -11.42 25.75 25.46
CA GLY A 395 -11.91 25.20 24.19
C GLY A 395 -11.21 23.89 23.84
N VAL A 396 -9.87 23.89 23.80
CA VAL A 396 -9.06 22.70 23.52
C VAL A 396 -9.36 21.56 24.51
N ALA A 397 -9.50 21.86 25.81
CA ALA A 397 -9.84 20.86 26.82
C ALA A 397 -11.23 20.24 26.59
N ASN A 398 -12.22 21.07 26.23
CA ASN A 398 -13.56 20.61 25.92
C ASN A 398 -13.59 19.71 24.67
N ASP A 399 -12.90 20.14 23.61
CA ASP A 399 -12.86 19.41 22.33
C ASP A 399 -12.19 18.04 22.50
N THR A 400 -11.08 17.98 23.26
CA THR A 400 -10.41 16.71 23.59
C THR A 400 -11.33 15.74 24.34
N VAL A 401 -12.08 16.24 25.33
CA VAL A 401 -13.02 15.42 26.11
C VAL A 401 -14.16 14.91 25.25
N LEU A 402 -14.77 15.78 24.44
CA LEU A 402 -15.87 15.42 23.54
C LEU A 402 -15.42 14.40 22.49
N MET A 403 -14.22 14.55 21.95
CA MET A 403 -13.66 13.58 20.99
C MET A 403 -13.46 12.20 21.63
N LEU A 404 -12.90 12.13 22.85
CA LEU A 404 -12.74 10.85 23.55
C LEU A 404 -14.08 10.20 23.89
N GLN A 405 -15.06 10.98 24.36
CA GLN A 405 -16.41 10.46 24.65
C GLN A 405 -17.12 10.00 23.37
N GLY A 406 -17.11 10.82 22.32
CA GLY A 406 -17.74 10.50 21.05
C GLY A 406 -17.14 9.27 20.37
N ALA A 407 -15.80 9.17 20.33
CA ALA A 407 -15.12 8.06 19.64
C ALA A 407 -15.15 6.75 20.44
N LEU A 408 -14.96 6.80 21.77
CA LEU A 408 -14.71 5.62 22.59
C LEU A 408 -15.87 5.21 23.50
N VAL A 409 -16.83 6.10 23.77
CA VAL A 409 -18.01 5.78 24.57
C VAL A 409 -19.21 5.63 23.64
N ASP A 410 -19.57 6.69 22.92
CA ASP A 410 -20.76 6.69 22.06
C ASP A 410 -20.53 5.86 20.78
N GLY A 411 -19.36 5.98 20.17
CA GLY A 411 -18.96 5.26 18.95
C GLY A 411 -18.48 3.83 19.17
N LYS A 412 -18.40 3.36 20.42
CA LYS A 412 -17.78 2.09 20.80
C LYS A 412 -18.33 0.90 20.02
N ASP A 413 -19.65 0.74 19.99
CA ASP A 413 -20.27 -0.46 19.43
C ASP A 413 -20.09 -0.53 17.91
N THR A 414 -20.19 0.63 17.23
CA THR A 414 -19.91 0.75 15.80
C THR A 414 -18.46 0.40 15.50
N LEU A 415 -17.49 1.02 16.18
CA LEU A 415 -16.07 0.77 15.97
C LEU A 415 -15.70 -0.68 16.30
N SER A 416 -16.25 -1.22 17.39
CA SER A 416 -16.02 -2.61 17.80
C SER A 416 -16.59 -3.61 16.80
N THR A 417 -17.73 -3.30 16.18
CA THR A 417 -18.33 -4.14 15.14
C THR A 417 -17.47 -4.11 13.88
N THR A 418 -17.05 -2.93 13.42
CA THR A 418 -16.17 -2.80 12.24
C THR A 418 -14.86 -3.56 12.42
N LEU A 419 -14.19 -3.40 13.58
CA LEU A 419 -12.95 -4.11 13.89
C LEU A 419 -13.11 -5.64 13.89
N ARG A 420 -14.20 -6.15 14.49
CA ARG A 420 -14.48 -7.60 14.51
C ARG A 420 -14.82 -8.15 13.12
N THR A 421 -15.59 -7.41 12.32
CA THR A 421 -15.88 -7.79 10.93
C THR A 421 -14.60 -7.87 10.11
N ALA A 422 -13.71 -6.89 10.24
CA ALA A 422 -12.42 -6.92 9.57
C ALA A 422 -11.55 -8.11 10.01
N ALA A 423 -11.51 -8.40 11.31
CA ALA A 423 -10.81 -9.59 11.84
C ALA A 423 -11.36 -10.90 11.27
N LEU A 424 -12.69 -11.02 11.14
CA LEU A 424 -13.33 -12.18 10.51
C LEU A 424 -12.96 -12.32 9.02
N SER A 425 -12.93 -11.22 8.26
CA SER A 425 -12.51 -11.23 6.86
C SER A 425 -11.06 -11.67 6.69
N ILE A 426 -10.16 -11.16 7.54
CA ILE A 426 -8.73 -11.55 7.53
C ILE A 426 -8.52 -13.00 7.97
N SER A 427 -9.28 -13.48 8.96
CA SER A 427 -9.28 -14.90 9.35
C SER A 427 -9.77 -15.80 8.20
N GLY A 428 -10.80 -15.39 7.46
CA GLY A 428 -11.27 -16.08 6.26
C GLY A 428 -10.19 -16.20 5.19
N MET A 429 -9.43 -15.12 4.95
CA MET A 429 -8.28 -15.13 4.05
C MET A 429 -7.20 -16.12 4.50
N GLY A 430 -6.89 -16.18 5.81
CA GLY A 430 -5.96 -17.18 6.37
C GLY A 430 -6.39 -18.62 6.11
N SER A 431 -7.68 -18.93 6.23
CA SER A 431 -8.20 -20.26 5.90
C SER A 431 -7.98 -20.61 4.43
N MET A 432 -8.22 -19.67 3.52
CA MET A 432 -8.04 -19.89 2.07
C MET A 432 -6.57 -20.06 1.67
N ILE A 433 -5.67 -19.35 2.34
CA ILE A 433 -4.22 -19.50 2.16
C ILE A 433 -3.78 -20.91 2.57
N ASN A 434 -4.29 -21.43 3.70
CA ASN A 434 -3.95 -22.79 4.14
C ASN A 434 -4.45 -23.86 3.15
N THR A 435 -5.68 -23.75 2.64
CA THR A 435 -6.16 -24.64 1.56
C THR A 435 -5.28 -24.54 0.31
N SER A 436 -4.79 -23.35 -0.02
CA SER A 436 -3.89 -23.16 -1.16
C SER A 436 -2.51 -23.80 -0.94
N LYS A 437 -1.99 -23.79 0.30
CA LYS A 437 -0.76 -24.51 0.68
C LYS A 437 -0.93 -26.02 0.46
N ASP A 438 -2.05 -26.59 0.90
CA ASP A 438 -2.35 -28.01 0.70
C ASP A 438 -2.34 -28.40 -0.79
N VAL A 439 -2.92 -27.55 -1.66
CA VAL A 439 -2.90 -27.78 -3.12
C VAL A 439 -1.48 -27.73 -3.68
N VAL A 440 -0.66 -26.76 -3.25
CA VAL A 440 0.74 -26.67 -3.68
C VAL A 440 1.54 -27.90 -3.23
N ASP A 441 1.29 -28.42 -2.03
CA ASP A 441 1.95 -29.63 -1.52
C ASP A 441 1.54 -30.89 -2.30
N VAL A 442 0.28 -31.00 -2.72
CA VAL A 442 -0.17 -32.07 -3.62
C VAL A 442 0.52 -31.97 -4.99
N ILE A 443 0.68 -30.75 -5.52
CA ILE A 443 1.39 -30.54 -6.79
C ILE A 443 2.87 -30.92 -6.66
N ASP A 444 3.54 -30.53 -5.57
CA ASP A 444 4.93 -30.88 -5.28
C ASP A 444 5.11 -32.40 -5.18
N SER A 445 4.26 -33.08 -4.39
CA SER A 445 4.29 -34.54 -4.27
C SER A 445 4.10 -35.21 -5.64
N THR A 446 3.10 -34.75 -6.42
CA THR A 446 2.81 -35.31 -7.74
C THR A 446 4.00 -35.09 -8.69
N TYR A 447 4.60 -33.90 -8.66
CA TYR A 447 5.74 -33.60 -9.49
C TYR A 447 6.93 -34.49 -9.16
N ASN A 448 7.24 -34.67 -7.88
CA ASN A 448 8.34 -35.51 -7.42
C ASN A 448 8.18 -36.98 -7.85
N ASP A 449 6.95 -37.49 -7.87
CA ASP A 449 6.66 -38.85 -8.34
C ASP A 449 6.89 -39.03 -9.86
N TYR A 450 6.67 -37.99 -10.67
CA TYR A 450 6.80 -38.06 -12.14
C TYR A 450 8.12 -37.47 -12.69
N SER A 451 8.87 -36.71 -11.90
CA SER A 451 10.07 -35.97 -12.35
C SER A 451 11.16 -36.91 -12.87
N PHE A 452 11.38 -38.05 -12.22
CA PHE A 452 12.38 -39.05 -12.64
C PHE A 452 12.05 -39.66 -14.02
N SER A 453 10.78 -40.02 -14.25
CA SER A 453 10.34 -40.64 -15.51
C SER A 453 10.41 -39.67 -16.70
N ARG A 454 10.03 -38.40 -16.49
CA ARG A 454 10.01 -37.36 -17.54
C ARG A 454 11.41 -36.95 -17.97
N THR A 455 12.27 -36.65 -17.01
CA THR A 455 13.67 -36.20 -17.22
C THR A 455 14.49 -37.30 -17.88
N ALA A 456 14.27 -38.56 -17.50
CA ALA A 456 14.91 -39.70 -18.13
C ALA A 456 14.47 -39.88 -19.59
N LEU A 457 13.19 -39.70 -19.91
CA LEU A 457 12.66 -39.92 -21.25
C LEU A 457 13.21 -38.90 -22.27
N VAL A 458 13.22 -37.61 -21.93
CA VAL A 458 13.77 -36.56 -22.80
C VAL A 458 15.24 -36.86 -23.12
N VAL A 459 16.05 -37.11 -22.08
CA VAL A 459 17.48 -37.39 -22.25
C VAL A 459 17.72 -38.68 -23.05
N CYS A 460 16.91 -39.73 -22.84
CA CYS A 460 17.02 -40.98 -23.59
C CYS A 460 16.87 -40.78 -25.11
N VAL A 461 15.93 -39.94 -25.56
CA VAL A 461 15.72 -39.68 -27.00
C VAL A 461 16.98 -39.11 -27.65
N PHE A 462 17.61 -38.13 -27.01
CA PHE A 462 18.87 -37.54 -27.51
C PHE A 462 20.05 -38.50 -27.41
N LEU A 463 20.13 -39.31 -26.33
CA LEU A 463 21.15 -40.35 -26.17
C LEU A 463 21.07 -41.40 -27.28
N PHE A 464 19.88 -41.91 -27.59
CA PHE A 464 19.69 -42.88 -28.67
C PHE A 464 19.99 -42.27 -30.04
N GLY A 465 19.73 -40.98 -30.25
CA GLY A 465 20.16 -40.25 -31.45
C GLY A 465 21.68 -40.20 -31.60
N LEU A 466 22.39 -39.94 -30.50
CA LEU A 466 23.85 -39.97 -30.45
C LEU A 466 24.42 -41.37 -30.68
N LEU A 467 23.83 -42.41 -30.08
CA LEU A 467 24.20 -43.81 -30.32
C LEU A 467 24.01 -44.20 -31.79
N SER A 468 22.90 -43.79 -32.41
CA SER A 468 22.65 -43.99 -33.85
C SER A 468 23.77 -43.35 -34.69
N SER A 469 24.18 -42.12 -34.37
CA SER A 469 25.28 -41.43 -35.05
C SER A 469 26.63 -42.14 -34.85
N LEU A 470 27.01 -42.45 -33.61
CA LEU A 470 28.30 -43.10 -33.27
C LEU A 470 28.46 -44.45 -33.97
N LEU A 471 27.41 -45.28 -33.99
CA LEU A 471 27.43 -46.56 -34.71
C LEU A 471 27.73 -46.39 -36.20
N GLY A 472 27.21 -45.31 -36.80
CA GLY A 472 27.51 -44.97 -38.20
C GLY A 472 28.92 -44.44 -38.40
N ILE A 473 29.44 -43.58 -37.51
CA ILE A 473 30.84 -43.09 -37.57
C ILE A 473 31.82 -44.27 -37.46
N VAL A 474 31.61 -45.18 -36.50
CA VAL A 474 32.46 -46.38 -36.33
C VAL A 474 32.47 -47.23 -37.59
N ALA A 475 31.31 -47.43 -38.22
CA ALA A 475 31.21 -48.19 -39.47
C ALA A 475 31.96 -47.51 -40.63
N ILE A 476 31.88 -46.18 -40.75
CA ILE A 476 32.55 -45.40 -41.79
C ILE A 476 34.07 -45.41 -41.59
N VAL A 477 34.55 -45.10 -40.38
CA VAL A 477 35.99 -45.02 -40.06
C VAL A 477 36.66 -46.38 -40.22
N LYS A 478 36.07 -47.45 -39.67
CA LYS A 478 36.64 -48.79 -39.82
C LYS A 478 36.72 -49.22 -41.27
N ASN A 479 35.70 -48.89 -42.09
CA ASN A 479 35.72 -49.23 -43.51
C ASN A 479 36.67 -48.35 -44.34
N ALA A 480 37.00 -47.13 -43.87
CA ALA A 480 38.02 -46.28 -44.49
C ALA A 480 39.45 -46.71 -44.13
N CYS A 481 39.67 -47.25 -42.92
CA CYS A 481 41.00 -47.65 -42.43
C CYS A 481 41.41 -49.09 -42.81
N THR A 482 40.51 -49.95 -43.30
CA THR A 482 40.83 -51.34 -43.67
C THR A 482 40.61 -51.60 -45.16
N SER A 483 41.59 -52.19 -45.84
CA SER A 483 41.52 -52.51 -47.28
C SER A 483 40.63 -53.71 -47.66
N LYS A 484 39.97 -54.35 -46.67
CA LYS A 484 39.09 -55.52 -46.85
C LYS A 484 37.67 -55.23 -46.38
N THR A 485 36.69 -55.84 -47.03
CA THR A 485 35.28 -55.83 -46.62
C THR A 485 35.14 -56.37 -45.21
N THR A 486 34.73 -55.52 -44.28
CA THR A 486 34.47 -55.93 -42.90
C THR A 486 32.97 -56.06 -42.64
N LYS A 487 32.57 -56.98 -41.74
CA LYS A 487 31.18 -57.15 -41.30
C LYS A 487 30.61 -55.89 -40.60
N TRP A 488 31.46 -54.92 -40.26
CA TRP A 488 31.11 -53.66 -39.59
C TRP A 488 30.19 -52.76 -40.40
N VAL A 489 30.12 -52.91 -41.73
CA VAL A 489 29.16 -52.17 -42.58
C VAL A 489 27.70 -52.51 -42.23
N HIS A 490 27.43 -53.63 -41.55
CA HIS A 490 26.09 -53.93 -41.04
C HIS A 490 25.66 -53.02 -39.88
N LEU A 491 26.58 -52.37 -39.16
CA LEU A 491 26.23 -51.37 -38.15
C LEU A 491 25.50 -50.15 -38.74
N LEU A 492 25.72 -49.84 -40.03
CA LEU A 492 24.95 -48.78 -40.68
C LEU A 492 23.46 -49.11 -40.77
N HIS A 493 23.06 -50.40 -40.82
CA HIS A 493 21.64 -50.78 -40.74
C HIS A 493 21.04 -50.48 -39.38
N VAL A 494 21.79 -50.78 -38.31
CA VAL A 494 21.37 -50.49 -36.94
C VAL A 494 21.31 -48.97 -36.73
N SER A 495 22.30 -48.24 -37.24
CA SER A 495 22.35 -46.77 -37.19
C SER A 495 21.12 -46.14 -37.84
N TRP A 496 20.79 -46.45 -39.10
CA TRP A 496 19.65 -45.80 -39.75
C TRP A 496 18.30 -46.29 -39.22
N ALA A 497 18.17 -47.56 -38.79
CA ALA A 497 16.92 -48.06 -38.18
C ALA A 497 16.64 -47.41 -36.82
N LEU A 498 17.66 -47.30 -35.96
CA LEU A 498 17.57 -46.58 -34.68
C LEU A 498 17.32 -45.09 -34.93
N GLY A 499 17.97 -44.51 -35.94
CA GLY A 499 17.78 -43.12 -36.35
C GLY A 499 16.33 -42.82 -36.75
N VAL A 500 15.67 -43.71 -37.49
CA VAL A 500 14.23 -43.56 -37.84
C VAL A 500 13.36 -43.57 -36.58
N LEU A 501 13.58 -44.51 -35.66
CA LEU A 501 12.81 -44.59 -34.42
C LEU A 501 12.96 -43.32 -33.57
N VAL A 502 14.20 -42.87 -33.39
CA VAL A 502 14.49 -41.62 -32.66
C VAL A 502 13.90 -40.41 -33.37
N CYS A 503 13.94 -40.36 -34.70
CA CYS A 503 13.37 -39.26 -35.48
C CYS A 503 11.84 -39.15 -35.28
N VAL A 504 11.12 -40.28 -35.26
CA VAL A 504 9.67 -40.29 -34.98
C VAL A 504 9.40 -39.80 -33.55
N LEU A 505 10.11 -40.34 -32.56
CA LEU A 505 9.96 -39.94 -31.16
C LEU A 505 10.30 -38.46 -30.94
N SER A 506 11.32 -37.94 -31.63
CA SER A 506 11.77 -36.55 -31.51
C SER A 506 10.75 -35.56 -32.10
N PHE A 507 10.09 -35.91 -33.20
CA PHE A 507 8.99 -35.10 -33.74
C PHE A 507 7.79 -35.05 -32.79
N VAL A 508 7.41 -36.18 -32.20
CA VAL A 508 6.33 -36.25 -31.20
C VAL A 508 6.71 -35.46 -29.94
N LEU A 509 7.93 -35.66 -29.43
CA LEU A 509 8.43 -34.96 -28.25
C LEU A 509 8.46 -33.44 -28.45
N SER A 510 8.95 -32.98 -29.59
CA SER A 510 8.98 -31.55 -29.94
C SER A 510 7.56 -30.95 -29.95
N ALA A 511 6.61 -31.62 -30.59
CA ALA A 511 5.20 -31.20 -30.63
C ALA A 511 4.55 -31.16 -29.23
N SER A 512 4.80 -32.16 -28.39
CA SER A 512 4.29 -32.20 -27.02
C SER A 512 4.87 -31.06 -26.18
N LEU A 513 6.18 -30.83 -26.24
CA LEU A 513 6.83 -29.74 -25.49
C LEU A 513 6.40 -28.36 -25.99
N LEU A 514 6.12 -28.21 -27.28
CA LEU A 514 5.60 -26.96 -27.84
C LEU A 514 4.18 -26.66 -27.31
N ALA A 515 3.33 -27.69 -27.17
CA ALA A 515 2.01 -27.55 -26.57
C ALA A 515 2.08 -27.23 -25.06
N VAL A 516 3.02 -27.85 -24.33
CA VAL A 516 3.30 -27.50 -22.93
C VAL A 516 3.79 -26.05 -22.81
N GLY A 517 4.64 -25.58 -23.75
CA GLY A 517 5.04 -24.18 -23.83
C GLY A 517 3.85 -23.23 -24.05
N ALA A 518 2.83 -23.63 -24.81
CA ALA A 518 1.58 -22.88 -24.93
C ALA A 518 0.80 -22.79 -23.62
N VAL A 519 0.77 -23.88 -22.84
CA VAL A 519 0.15 -23.87 -21.51
C VAL A 519 0.88 -22.90 -20.58
N TRP A 520 2.23 -22.95 -20.53
CA TRP A 520 3.00 -22.01 -19.70
C TRP A 520 2.80 -20.54 -20.12
N TYR A 521 2.77 -20.27 -21.42
CA TYR A 521 2.47 -18.93 -21.92
C TYR A 521 1.05 -18.47 -21.53
N ASP A 522 0.05 -19.35 -21.61
CA ASP A 522 -1.31 -19.04 -21.17
C ASP A 522 -1.36 -18.79 -19.65
N SER A 523 -0.63 -19.57 -18.84
CA SER A 523 -0.50 -19.36 -17.38
C SER A 523 0.09 -17.99 -17.04
N CYS A 524 1.10 -17.53 -17.80
CA CYS A 524 1.65 -16.17 -17.66
C CYS A 524 0.59 -15.09 -17.91
N ALA A 525 -0.24 -15.26 -18.94
CA ALA A 525 -1.33 -14.34 -19.24
C ALA A 525 -2.43 -14.39 -18.16
N TYR A 526 -2.74 -15.56 -17.61
CA TYR A 526 -3.70 -15.70 -16.50
C TYR A 526 -3.21 -15.01 -15.22
N MET A 527 -1.93 -15.18 -14.87
CA MET A 527 -1.32 -14.48 -13.74
C MET A 527 -1.42 -12.95 -13.90
N GLN A 528 -1.13 -12.43 -15.09
CA GLN A 528 -1.28 -11.00 -15.37
C GLN A 528 -2.72 -10.52 -15.22
N LEU A 529 -3.71 -11.29 -15.71
CA LEU A 529 -5.12 -10.94 -15.52
C LEU A 529 -5.52 -10.89 -14.04
N LEU A 530 -5.06 -11.84 -13.23
CA LEU A 530 -5.32 -11.87 -11.78
C LEU A 530 -4.61 -10.73 -11.03
N HIS A 531 -3.47 -10.26 -11.55
CA HIS A 531 -2.74 -9.11 -11.01
C HIS A 531 -3.40 -7.78 -11.38
N GLU A 532 -3.98 -7.69 -12.58
CA GLU A 532 -4.69 -6.49 -13.06
C GLU A 532 -6.05 -6.30 -12.38
N ASP A 533 -6.86 -7.36 -12.26
CA ASP A 533 -8.20 -7.32 -11.68
C ASP A 533 -8.66 -8.72 -11.24
N MET A 534 -8.78 -8.93 -9.94
CA MET A 534 -9.22 -10.20 -9.35
C MET A 534 -10.74 -10.30 -9.21
N SER A 535 -11.48 -9.19 -9.32
CA SER A 535 -12.93 -9.11 -9.09
C SER A 535 -13.80 -10.09 -9.89
N PRO A 536 -13.46 -10.48 -11.14
CA PRO A 536 -14.28 -11.44 -11.89
C PRO A 536 -14.12 -12.89 -11.43
N TYR A 537 -13.11 -13.19 -10.61
CA TYR A 537 -12.66 -14.56 -10.34
C TYR A 537 -12.73 -14.97 -8.87
N ALA A 538 -12.97 -14.02 -7.96
CA ALA A 538 -13.04 -14.26 -6.52
C ALA A 538 -14.16 -13.44 -5.88
N ALA A 539 -14.52 -13.78 -4.64
CA ALA A 539 -15.51 -13.03 -3.88
C ALA A 539 -15.08 -11.56 -3.69
N THR A 540 -16.06 -10.66 -3.65
CA THR A 540 -15.89 -9.20 -3.70
C THR A 540 -14.89 -8.69 -2.67
N GLN A 541 -15.00 -9.13 -1.41
CA GLN A 541 -14.11 -8.70 -0.33
C GLN A 541 -12.68 -9.18 -0.57
N MET A 542 -12.50 -10.42 -1.00
CA MET A 542 -11.17 -10.98 -1.29
C MET A 542 -10.52 -10.29 -2.48
N ALA A 543 -11.28 -10.10 -3.56
CA ALA A 543 -10.81 -9.40 -4.74
C ALA A 543 -10.40 -7.96 -4.40
N ALA A 544 -11.25 -7.22 -3.68
CA ALA A 544 -10.94 -5.85 -3.27
C ALA A 544 -9.68 -5.76 -2.40
N MET A 545 -9.44 -6.76 -1.54
CA MET A 545 -8.20 -6.87 -0.76
C MET A 545 -6.98 -7.14 -1.63
N ALA A 546 -7.07 -8.11 -2.55
CA ALA A 546 -5.97 -8.45 -3.47
C ALA A 546 -5.64 -7.29 -4.42
N ASP A 547 -6.67 -6.67 -5.01
CA ASP A 547 -6.53 -5.53 -5.92
C ASP A 547 -5.93 -4.32 -5.20
N ALA A 548 -6.31 -4.06 -3.94
CA ALA A 548 -5.68 -3.02 -3.13
C ALA A 548 -4.18 -3.30 -2.96
N CYS A 549 -3.82 -4.54 -2.63
CA CYS A 549 -2.44 -4.95 -2.45
C CYS A 549 -1.62 -4.86 -3.76
N PHE A 550 -2.15 -5.30 -4.90
CA PHE A 550 -1.47 -5.21 -6.21
C PHE A 550 -1.31 -3.77 -6.70
N ASN A 551 -2.29 -2.90 -6.40
CA ASN A 551 -2.20 -1.46 -6.67
C ASN A 551 -1.30 -0.69 -5.69
N GLY A 552 -0.64 -1.36 -4.74
CA GLY A 552 0.22 -0.71 -3.74
C GLY A 552 -0.54 0.16 -2.74
N SER A 553 -1.85 -0.09 -2.58
CA SER A 553 -2.72 0.58 -1.62
C SER A 553 -2.82 -0.24 -0.33
N ASN A 554 -3.27 0.40 0.75
CA ASN A 554 -3.42 -0.25 2.05
C ASN A 554 -4.75 -1.04 2.11
N ILE A 555 -4.72 -2.25 2.69
CA ILE A 555 -5.89 -3.13 2.82
C ILE A 555 -6.97 -2.61 3.79
N LEU A 556 -6.69 -1.55 4.55
CA LEU A 556 -7.67 -0.96 5.47
C LEU A 556 -8.90 -0.38 4.75
N THR A 557 -8.74 0.15 3.54
CA THR A 557 -9.86 0.69 2.76
C THR A 557 -10.90 -0.38 2.41
N PRO A 558 -10.53 -1.51 1.76
CA PRO A 558 -11.50 -2.58 1.49
C PRO A 558 -12.05 -3.22 2.78
N LEU A 559 -11.34 -3.16 3.91
CA LEU A 559 -11.85 -3.61 5.21
C LEU A 559 -12.80 -2.61 5.90
N GLY A 560 -13.01 -1.42 5.32
CA GLY A 560 -13.83 -0.36 5.92
C GLY A 560 -13.22 0.25 7.18
N LEU A 561 -11.90 0.11 7.38
CA LEU A 561 -11.20 0.54 8.59
C LEU A 561 -10.57 1.92 8.48
N ASP A 562 -10.31 2.44 7.28
CA ASP A 562 -9.56 3.68 7.09
C ASP A 562 -10.22 4.88 7.81
N ALA A 563 -11.52 5.11 7.56
CA ALA A 563 -12.29 6.14 8.26
C ALA A 563 -12.50 5.84 9.75
N SER A 564 -12.77 4.56 10.09
CA SER A 564 -13.05 4.16 11.47
C SER A 564 -11.83 4.26 12.39
N LEU A 565 -10.61 4.17 11.85
CA LEU A 565 -9.37 4.28 12.63
C LEU A 565 -8.77 5.69 12.61
N ALA A 566 -9.37 6.63 11.87
CA ALA A 566 -8.91 8.02 11.77
C ALA A 566 -9.01 8.78 13.12
N PHE A 567 -9.88 8.40 14.05
CA PHE A 567 -9.91 9.04 15.38
C PHE A 567 -8.56 8.96 16.11
N SER A 568 -7.74 7.95 15.80
CA SER A 568 -6.46 7.73 16.48
C SER A 568 -5.48 8.90 16.31
N CYS A 569 -5.41 9.48 15.11
CA CYS A 569 -4.54 10.63 14.84
C CYS A 569 -5.11 11.93 15.42
N ALA A 570 -6.43 12.14 15.31
CA ALA A 570 -7.09 13.31 15.87
C ALA A 570 -6.92 13.37 17.39
N THR A 571 -6.95 12.21 18.05
CA THR A 571 -6.68 12.09 19.49
C THR A 571 -5.28 12.56 19.87
N GLU A 572 -4.26 12.25 19.08
CA GLU A 572 -2.88 12.70 19.36
C GLU A 572 -2.73 14.21 19.12
N ASP A 573 -3.36 14.76 18.08
CA ASP A 573 -3.34 16.20 17.80
C ASP A 573 -4.01 17.00 18.94
N ASP A 574 -5.21 16.59 19.35
CA ASP A 574 -5.96 17.22 20.44
C ASP A 574 -5.20 17.11 21.76
N TYR A 575 -4.59 15.95 22.04
CA TYR A 575 -3.81 15.76 23.25
C TYR A 575 -2.54 16.61 23.28
N ALA A 576 -1.86 16.76 22.15
CA ALA A 576 -0.69 17.64 22.04
C ALA A 576 -1.08 19.12 22.23
N ALA A 577 -2.20 19.54 21.63
CA ALA A 577 -2.75 20.88 21.83
C ALA A 577 -3.12 21.11 23.31
N LEU A 578 -3.74 20.12 23.94
CA LEU A 578 -4.10 20.19 25.36
C LEU A 578 -2.86 20.26 26.24
N GLN A 579 -1.78 19.53 25.94
CA GLN A 579 -0.52 19.64 26.70
C GLN A 579 0.16 21.01 26.52
N ALA A 580 0.02 21.62 25.34
CA ALA A 580 0.57 22.95 25.06
C ALA A 580 -0.27 24.10 25.62
N ALA A 581 -1.53 23.84 26.00
CA ALA A 581 -2.44 24.85 26.53
C ALA A 581 -1.96 25.41 27.87
N ASP A 582 -1.86 26.74 27.96
CA ASP A 582 -1.49 27.45 29.17
C ASP A 582 -2.71 27.78 30.04
N MET A 583 -2.84 27.08 31.16
CA MET A 583 -3.92 27.28 32.14
C MET A 583 -3.72 28.52 33.02
N THR A 584 -2.59 29.23 32.91
CA THR A 584 -2.25 30.41 33.72
C THR A 584 -2.43 31.74 32.98
N SER A 585 -2.52 31.70 31.65
CA SER A 585 -2.68 32.88 30.80
C SER A 585 -3.91 33.73 31.16
N MET A 586 -5.04 33.10 31.48
CA MET A 586 -6.26 33.83 31.87
C MET A 586 -6.07 34.61 33.19
N ALA A 587 -5.48 33.97 34.20
CA ALA A 587 -5.20 34.62 35.48
C ALA A 587 -4.22 35.80 35.30
N THR A 588 -3.24 35.65 34.41
CA THR A 588 -2.29 36.70 34.05
C THR A 588 -2.99 37.87 33.35
N LEU A 589 -3.85 37.59 32.37
CA LEU A 589 -4.62 38.60 31.64
C LEU A 589 -5.53 39.39 32.58
N ILE A 590 -6.27 38.69 33.46
CA ILE A 590 -7.13 39.33 34.47
C ILE A 590 -6.31 40.18 35.44
N SER A 591 -5.14 39.71 35.87
CA SER A 591 -4.28 40.47 36.78
C SER A 591 -3.69 41.71 36.12
N GLN A 592 -3.20 41.61 34.89
CA GLN A 592 -2.67 42.75 34.12
C GLN A 592 -3.74 43.81 33.85
N TYR A 593 -4.94 43.38 33.48
CA TYR A 593 -6.05 44.32 33.31
C TYR A 593 -6.51 44.88 34.66
N GLY A 594 -6.50 44.06 35.71
CA GLY A 594 -6.79 44.45 37.08
C GLY A 594 -5.86 45.51 37.65
N GLU A 595 -4.56 45.46 37.33
CA GLU A 595 -3.60 46.51 37.68
C GLU A 595 -4.00 47.85 37.06
N LYS A 596 -4.46 47.85 35.80
CA LYS A 596 -4.98 49.06 35.14
C LYS A 596 -6.24 49.57 35.86
N VAL A 597 -7.21 48.69 36.11
CA VAL A 597 -8.45 49.06 36.82
C VAL A 597 -8.16 49.60 38.21
N SER A 598 -7.21 49.03 38.93
CA SER A 598 -6.80 49.48 40.27
C SER A 598 -6.04 50.81 40.24
N SER A 599 -5.42 51.16 39.12
CA SER A 599 -4.70 52.42 38.94
C SER A 599 -5.61 53.58 38.54
N TYR A 600 -6.83 53.29 38.05
CA TYR A 600 -7.76 54.33 37.67
C TYR A 600 -8.17 55.15 38.88
N ASP A 601 -8.13 56.47 38.71
CA ASP A 601 -8.55 57.40 39.74
C ASP A 601 -9.37 58.55 39.14
N LEU A 602 -9.72 59.51 39.99
CA LEU A 602 -10.55 60.64 39.59
C LEU A 602 -9.87 61.54 38.55
N THR A 603 -8.53 61.57 38.50
CA THR A 603 -7.79 62.39 37.53
C THR A 603 -7.96 61.90 36.11
N ASP A 604 -8.17 60.59 35.90
CA ASP A 604 -8.49 60.01 34.59
C ASP A 604 -9.81 60.57 34.02
N PHE A 605 -10.74 60.94 34.89
CA PHE A 605 -12.04 61.56 34.53
C PHE A 605 -11.95 63.08 34.41
N ASN A 606 -10.74 63.66 34.40
CA ASN A 606 -10.49 65.10 34.46
C ASN A 606 -11.06 65.78 35.73
N PHE A 607 -11.22 65.04 36.83
CA PHE A 607 -11.65 65.62 38.10
C PHE A 607 -10.59 66.58 38.64
N ASN A 608 -10.98 67.83 38.92
CA ASN A 608 -10.09 68.86 39.43
C ASN A 608 -10.37 69.16 40.90
N SER A 609 -9.47 68.72 41.79
CA SER A 609 -9.58 68.93 43.24
C SER A 609 -9.51 70.41 43.66
N THR A 610 -8.80 71.25 42.90
CA THR A 610 -8.77 72.71 43.10
C THR A 610 -10.12 73.32 42.74
N ARG A 611 -10.76 72.85 41.67
CA ARG A 611 -12.11 73.26 41.29
C ARG A 611 -13.13 72.85 42.35
N SER A 612 -13.08 71.61 42.85
CA SER A 612 -13.90 71.14 43.96
C SER A 612 -13.84 72.10 45.16
N ARG A 613 -12.61 72.41 45.61
CA ARG A 613 -12.38 73.35 46.72
C ARG A 613 -12.90 74.76 46.43
N SER A 614 -12.74 75.24 45.19
CA SER A 614 -13.25 76.56 44.79
C SER A 614 -14.79 76.64 44.82
N LEU A 615 -15.47 75.55 44.43
CA LEU A 615 -16.94 75.47 44.45
C LEU A 615 -17.46 75.44 45.89
N VAL A 616 -16.83 74.65 46.77
CA VAL A 616 -17.17 74.61 48.20
C VAL A 616 -16.94 75.97 48.89
N ALA A 617 -15.87 76.69 48.53
CA ALA A 617 -15.61 78.04 49.03
C ALA A 617 -16.63 79.07 48.50
N ALA A 618 -17.00 78.98 47.22
CA ALA A 618 -18.04 79.81 46.62
C ALA A 618 -19.41 79.57 47.26
N LEU A 619 -19.75 78.30 47.54
CA LEU A 619 -20.95 77.93 48.29
C LEU A 619 -20.96 78.55 49.68
N SER A 620 -19.87 78.39 50.45
CA SER A 620 -19.75 78.95 51.79
C SER A 620 -19.91 80.47 51.82
N THR A 621 -19.44 81.15 50.77
CA THR A 621 -19.62 82.60 50.58
C THR A 621 -21.08 82.95 50.25
N ALA A 622 -21.69 82.22 49.31
CA ALA A 622 -23.06 82.47 48.86
C ALA A 622 -24.10 82.23 49.96
N VAL A 623 -23.97 81.15 50.75
CA VAL A 623 -24.87 80.89 51.88
C VAL A 623 -24.73 81.94 52.98
N SER A 624 -23.52 82.45 53.22
CA SER A 624 -23.29 83.53 54.19
C SER A 624 -23.90 84.85 53.71
N ALA A 625 -23.76 85.17 52.42
CA ALA A 625 -24.38 86.36 51.82
C ALA A 625 -25.91 86.32 51.82
N ALA A 626 -26.51 85.12 51.72
CA ALA A 626 -27.94 84.89 51.88
C ALA A 626 -28.41 84.85 53.36
N GLY A 627 -27.53 85.14 54.33
CA GLY A 627 -27.87 85.13 55.76
C GLY A 627 -28.14 83.72 56.32
N LYS A 628 -27.61 82.67 55.68
CA LYS A 628 -27.76 81.24 56.05
C LYS A 628 -26.41 80.55 56.29
N PRO A 629 -25.54 81.08 57.17
CA PRO A 629 -24.27 80.42 57.45
C PRO A 629 -24.52 79.00 58.01
N ALA A 630 -23.78 78.02 57.50
CA ALA A 630 -23.86 76.65 57.98
C ALA A 630 -23.24 76.52 59.39
N ASN A 631 -23.80 75.63 60.22
CA ASN A 631 -23.30 75.36 61.58
C ASN A 631 -21.93 74.66 61.56
N VAL A 632 -21.65 73.93 60.48
CA VAL A 632 -20.36 73.33 60.16
C VAL A 632 -20.03 73.71 58.72
N SER A 633 -18.77 74.07 58.45
CA SER A 633 -18.33 74.41 57.09
C SER A 633 -18.65 73.31 56.09
N PHE A 634 -19.04 73.70 54.88
CA PHE A 634 -19.25 72.74 53.81
C PHE A 634 -17.94 72.03 53.45
N THR A 635 -18.07 70.74 53.15
CA THR A 635 -17.04 69.85 52.66
C THR A 635 -17.57 69.13 51.42
N GLN A 636 -16.70 68.44 50.71
CA GLN A 636 -17.09 67.64 49.55
C GLN A 636 -18.04 66.48 49.93
N GLU A 637 -18.00 66.03 51.19
CA GLU A 637 -18.82 64.91 51.68
C GLU A 637 -20.18 65.41 52.20
N ASN A 638 -20.19 66.46 53.04
CA ASN A 638 -21.42 66.94 53.66
C ASN A 638 -22.32 67.75 52.71
N VAL A 639 -21.82 68.17 51.54
CA VAL A 639 -22.67 68.77 50.49
C VAL A 639 -23.72 67.79 49.98
N MET A 640 -23.44 66.48 50.07
CA MET A 640 -24.38 65.41 49.71
C MET A 640 -25.48 65.22 50.75
N THR A 641 -25.26 65.72 51.97
CA THR A 641 -26.20 65.63 53.10
C THR A 641 -26.25 66.99 53.81
N PRO A 642 -26.73 68.06 53.15
CA PRO A 642 -26.58 69.43 53.63
C PRO A 642 -27.22 69.68 55.00
N TRP A 643 -28.29 68.97 55.34
CA TRP A 643 -28.92 69.04 56.66
C TRP A 643 -27.96 68.70 57.82
N VAL A 644 -26.92 67.88 57.57
CA VAL A 644 -25.87 67.60 58.56
C VAL A 644 -25.05 68.86 58.85
N ALA A 645 -24.74 69.66 57.82
CA ALA A 645 -24.00 70.91 57.98
C ALA A 645 -24.81 71.97 58.75
N TYR A 646 -26.13 71.88 58.73
CA TYR A 646 -27.05 72.78 59.45
C TYR A 646 -27.57 72.22 60.78
N LYS A 647 -27.27 70.95 61.13
CA LYS A 647 -27.85 70.22 62.28
C LYS A 647 -29.39 70.20 62.24
N ASP A 648 -29.95 69.96 61.06
CA ASP A 648 -31.39 69.85 60.81
C ASP A 648 -31.76 68.45 60.29
N VAL A 649 -33.06 68.18 60.14
CA VAL A 649 -33.58 66.97 59.51
C VAL A 649 -33.71 67.13 57.99
N SER A 650 -33.49 66.05 57.25
CA SER A 650 -33.52 66.06 55.77
C SER A 650 -34.89 66.43 55.18
N SER A 651 -35.97 66.29 55.95
CA SER A 651 -37.36 66.60 55.55
C SER A 651 -37.74 68.08 55.70
N SER A 652 -36.86 68.92 56.26
CA SER A 652 -37.13 70.34 56.48
C SER A 652 -37.33 71.12 55.16
N TYR A 653 -37.81 72.36 55.27
CA TYR A 653 -38.00 73.30 54.16
C TYR A 653 -38.94 72.82 53.02
N GLY A 654 -39.92 71.97 53.35
CA GLY A 654 -40.98 71.54 52.44
C GLY A 654 -40.68 70.26 51.65
N CYS A 655 -39.56 69.59 51.93
CA CYS A 655 -39.14 68.36 51.23
C CYS A 655 -39.74 67.07 51.81
N GLY A 656 -40.28 67.09 53.04
CA GLY A 656 -40.78 65.90 53.74
C GLY A 656 -42.05 65.24 53.18
N ASN A 657 -42.83 65.93 52.35
CA ASN A 657 -44.08 65.40 51.76
C ASN A 657 -43.93 65.00 50.29
N GLN A 658 -42.71 65.09 49.74
CA GLN A 658 -42.42 64.83 48.34
C GLN A 658 -41.75 63.45 48.19
N SER A 659 -42.19 62.64 47.23
CA SER A 659 -41.53 61.37 46.87
C SER A 659 -40.26 61.65 46.07
N LEU A 660 -39.27 62.25 46.71
CA LEU A 660 -37.98 62.61 46.12
C LEU A 660 -37.01 61.43 46.17
N SER A 661 -36.25 61.24 45.10
CA SER A 661 -35.11 60.33 45.13
C SER A 661 -34.02 60.83 46.09
N SER A 662 -33.11 59.94 46.49
CA SER A 662 -31.96 60.30 47.32
C SER A 662 -31.03 61.33 46.68
N GLU A 663 -31.09 61.50 45.35
CA GLU A 663 -30.29 62.48 44.61
C GLU A 663 -31.00 63.85 44.49
N GLU A 664 -32.33 63.89 44.57
CA GLU A 664 -33.12 65.13 44.51
C GLU A 664 -33.29 65.80 45.88
N LEU A 665 -33.25 65.00 46.95
CA LEU A 665 -33.49 65.46 48.33
C LEU A 665 -32.53 66.57 48.79
N PRO A 666 -31.20 66.50 48.55
CA PRO A 666 -30.27 67.56 48.95
C PRO A 666 -30.55 68.90 48.24
N THR A 667 -30.89 68.84 46.95
CA THR A 667 -31.22 70.01 46.13
C THR A 667 -32.54 70.64 46.57
N CYS A 668 -33.57 69.83 46.88
CA CYS A 668 -34.81 70.34 47.44
C CYS A 668 -34.57 71.08 48.76
N TYR A 669 -33.84 70.44 49.70
CA TYR A 669 -33.58 70.99 51.03
C TYR A 669 -32.90 72.36 50.92
N MET A 670 -31.84 72.46 50.11
CA MET A 670 -31.09 73.72 49.97
C MET A 670 -31.85 74.79 49.19
N LYS A 671 -32.67 74.41 48.21
CA LYS A 671 -33.54 75.35 47.51
C LYS A 671 -34.51 76.03 48.47
N GLY A 672 -35.16 75.25 49.34
CA GLY A 672 -36.08 75.75 50.36
C GLY A 672 -35.35 76.56 51.45
N LEU A 673 -34.19 76.11 51.90
CA LEU A 673 -33.37 76.82 52.88
C LEU A 673 -32.92 78.20 52.36
N CYS A 674 -32.40 78.29 51.13
CA CYS A 674 -31.91 79.54 50.54
C CYS A 674 -33.01 80.61 50.38
N ILE A 675 -34.29 80.22 50.28
CA ILE A 675 -35.42 81.17 50.17
C ILE A 675 -36.02 81.50 51.55
N SER A 676 -35.70 80.73 52.59
CA SER A 676 -36.33 80.91 53.91
C SER A 676 -35.88 82.21 54.60
N GLY A 677 -36.80 83.02 55.13
CA GLY A 677 -36.53 84.15 56.04
C GLY A 677 -35.91 85.43 55.45
N ASP A 678 -35.98 86.54 56.22
CA ASP A 678 -35.33 87.85 55.97
C ASP A 678 -33.92 87.90 56.60
N PRO A 679 -32.91 88.64 56.07
CA PRO A 679 -33.01 89.79 55.15
C PRO A 679 -32.40 89.55 53.74
N ALA A 680 -32.45 88.34 53.20
CA ALA A 680 -31.79 87.98 51.95
C ALA A 680 -32.48 88.62 50.71
N THR A 681 -31.71 89.31 49.85
CA THR A 681 -32.23 89.81 48.55
C THR A 681 -32.47 88.66 47.57
N ALA A 682 -33.40 88.83 46.63
CA ALA A 682 -33.66 87.81 45.59
C ALA A 682 -32.38 87.37 44.85
N GLU A 683 -31.45 88.30 44.60
CA GLU A 683 -30.15 88.01 44.00
C GLU A 683 -29.28 87.08 44.88
N SER A 684 -29.21 87.34 46.20
CA SER A 684 -28.47 86.50 47.14
C SER A 684 -29.09 85.10 47.31
N GLN A 685 -30.42 85.00 47.24
CA GLN A 685 -31.14 83.72 47.27
C GLN A 685 -30.85 82.87 46.02
N THR A 686 -30.89 83.48 44.83
CA THR A 686 -30.52 82.80 43.58
C THR A 686 -29.05 82.38 43.58
N ALA A 687 -28.14 83.25 44.04
CA ALA A 687 -26.71 82.93 44.14
C ALA A 687 -26.46 81.73 45.08
N CYS A 688 -27.16 81.66 46.22
CA CYS A 688 -27.12 80.52 47.16
C CYS A 688 -27.55 79.22 46.49
N GLN A 689 -28.68 79.24 45.77
CA GLN A 689 -29.19 78.06 45.06
C GLN A 689 -28.26 77.58 43.96
N THR A 690 -27.77 78.51 43.12
CA THR A 690 -26.86 78.18 42.02
C THR A 690 -25.52 77.66 42.53
N ALA A 691 -24.95 78.28 43.57
CA ALA A 691 -23.70 77.82 44.16
C ALA A 691 -23.84 76.42 44.78
N PHE A 692 -24.97 76.13 45.43
CA PHE A 692 -25.25 74.79 45.96
C PHE A 692 -25.43 73.78 44.84
N ALA A 693 -26.29 74.05 43.86
CA ALA A 693 -26.53 73.15 42.73
C ALA A 693 -25.22 72.80 42.01
N ASN A 694 -24.38 73.80 41.72
CA ASN A 694 -23.08 73.58 41.07
C ASN A 694 -22.12 72.72 41.92
N THR A 695 -22.06 72.97 43.22
CA THR A 695 -21.19 72.20 44.14
C THR A 695 -21.71 70.78 44.34
N TYR A 696 -23.03 70.62 44.47
CA TYR A 696 -23.71 69.34 44.61
C TYR A 696 -23.57 68.48 43.36
N THR A 697 -23.84 69.02 42.16
CA THR A 697 -23.67 68.29 40.89
C THR A 697 -22.23 67.81 40.70
N PHE A 698 -21.23 68.66 41.03
CA PHE A 698 -19.81 68.27 40.96
C PHE A 698 -19.45 67.21 42.01
N GLY A 699 -20.03 67.28 43.21
CA GLY A 699 -19.90 66.27 44.26
C GLY A 699 -20.58 64.94 43.94
N LEU A 700 -21.72 64.98 43.25
CA LEU A 700 -22.45 63.81 42.78
C LEU A 700 -21.67 63.07 41.68
N ALA A 701 -21.07 63.81 40.73
CA ALA A 701 -20.14 63.23 39.75
C ALA A 701 -18.98 62.48 40.42
N PHE A 702 -18.33 63.11 41.41
CA PHE A 702 -17.28 62.46 42.20
C PHE A 702 -17.74 61.16 42.86
N LYS A 703 -18.92 61.19 43.52
CA LYS A 703 -19.47 60.02 44.21
C LYS A 703 -19.74 58.88 43.22
N GLN A 704 -20.40 59.19 42.10
CA GLN A 704 -20.76 58.18 41.11
C GLN A 704 -19.53 57.60 40.39
N ILE A 705 -18.51 58.42 40.05
CA ILE A 705 -17.25 57.93 39.48
C ILE A 705 -16.55 56.98 40.46
N ARG A 706 -16.43 57.38 41.73
CA ARG A 706 -15.79 56.54 42.75
C ARG A 706 -16.54 55.22 42.95
N THR A 707 -17.87 55.27 43.05
CA THR A 707 -18.70 54.06 43.15
C THR A 707 -18.52 53.17 41.93
N MET A 708 -18.51 53.72 40.72
CA MET A 708 -18.28 52.92 39.51
C MET A 708 -16.88 52.27 39.51
N LEU A 709 -15.82 53.00 39.88
CA LEU A 709 -14.47 52.44 39.95
C LEU A 709 -14.37 51.32 41.00
N ASP A 710 -14.97 51.52 42.18
CA ASP A 710 -15.02 50.51 43.24
C ASP A 710 -15.82 49.27 42.78
N GLU A 711 -16.98 49.45 42.12
CA GLU A 711 -17.80 48.36 41.56
C GLU A 711 -17.12 47.64 40.40
N MET A 712 -16.42 48.36 39.52
CA MET A 712 -15.66 47.80 38.40
C MET A 712 -14.50 46.94 38.91
N ARG A 713 -13.78 47.44 39.91
CA ARG A 713 -12.71 46.71 40.57
C ARG A 713 -13.24 45.50 41.33
N GLU A 714 -14.37 45.62 42.03
CA GLU A 714 -14.98 44.49 42.73
C GLU A 714 -15.46 43.40 41.75
N ALA A 715 -16.14 43.77 40.66
CA ALA A 715 -16.58 42.81 39.64
C ALA A 715 -15.41 42.07 38.96
N LEU A 716 -14.28 42.74 38.73
CA LEU A 716 -13.10 42.15 38.11
C LEU A 716 -12.24 41.35 39.10
N LEU A 717 -11.89 41.94 40.24
CA LEU A 717 -10.88 41.44 41.18
C LEU A 717 -11.45 40.94 42.52
N GLY A 718 -12.58 41.46 42.97
CA GLY A 718 -13.21 41.10 44.25
C GLY A 718 -12.38 41.51 45.48
N ASP A 719 -11.66 42.63 45.41
CA ASP A 719 -10.68 43.03 46.43
C ASP A 719 -10.97 44.39 47.09
N THR A 720 -12.11 45.03 46.81
CA THR A 720 -12.50 46.29 47.46
C THR A 720 -13.33 46.05 48.72
N GLY A 721 -14.03 44.91 48.80
CA GLY A 721 -14.96 44.60 49.89
C GLY A 721 -16.25 45.43 49.84
N THR A 722 -16.53 46.10 48.72
CA THR A 722 -17.80 46.77 48.45
C THR A 722 -18.82 45.78 47.88
N SER A 723 -20.10 46.16 47.80
CA SER A 723 -21.08 45.36 47.05
C SER A 723 -20.81 45.45 45.55
N PHE A 724 -21.13 44.39 44.80
CA PHE A 724 -21.19 44.45 43.34
C PHE A 724 -22.25 45.48 42.87
N SER A 725 -22.09 45.95 41.64
CA SER A 725 -23.11 46.77 40.97
C SER A 725 -24.46 46.04 40.96
N SER A 726 -25.57 46.79 41.04
CA SER A 726 -26.92 46.20 40.96
C SER A 726 -27.23 45.52 39.62
N GLN A 727 -26.42 45.81 38.59
CA GLN A 727 -26.50 45.18 37.26
C GLN A 727 -25.66 43.89 37.18
N TRP A 728 -24.81 43.60 38.17
CA TRP A 728 -23.98 42.41 38.22
C TRP A 728 -24.78 41.23 38.77
N ASN A 729 -25.01 40.23 37.91
CA ASN A 729 -25.87 39.08 38.23
C ASN A 729 -25.10 37.87 38.79
N HIS A 730 -23.82 38.03 39.13
CA HIS A 730 -22.95 36.93 39.57
C HIS A 730 -22.59 37.07 41.05
N SER A 731 -22.42 35.94 41.74
CA SER A 731 -22.13 35.91 43.18
C SER A 731 -20.64 36.11 43.52
N VAL A 732 -19.76 36.08 42.53
CA VAL A 732 -18.30 36.16 42.66
C VAL A 732 -17.72 37.09 41.59
N SER A 733 -16.47 37.52 41.78
CA SER A 733 -15.73 38.30 40.78
C SER A 733 -15.24 37.42 39.63
N ILE A 734 -14.91 38.04 38.49
CA ILE A 734 -14.32 37.34 37.33
C ILE A 734 -13.03 36.61 37.73
N LYS A 735 -12.16 37.27 38.50
CA LYS A 735 -10.90 36.68 38.96
C LYS A 735 -11.12 35.43 39.81
N GLU A 736 -12.01 35.50 40.79
CA GLU A 736 -12.29 34.35 41.67
C GLU A 736 -12.81 33.15 40.87
N PHE A 737 -13.81 33.39 40.00
CA PHE A 737 -14.37 32.33 39.17
C PHE A 737 -13.33 31.75 38.20
N ALA A 738 -12.59 32.61 37.49
CA ALA A 738 -11.59 32.19 36.52
C ALA A 738 -10.47 31.38 37.17
N VAL A 739 -9.94 31.80 38.32
CA VAL A 739 -8.89 31.06 39.03
C VAL A 739 -9.38 29.67 39.42
N ALA A 740 -10.59 29.55 39.98
CA ALA A 740 -11.16 28.26 40.34
C ALA A 740 -11.38 27.36 39.11
N TYR A 741 -11.93 27.91 38.03
CA TYR A 741 -12.19 27.17 36.79
C TYR A 741 -10.91 26.68 36.12
N PHE A 742 -9.91 27.55 35.95
CA PHE A 742 -8.64 27.18 35.32
C PHE A 742 -7.78 26.26 36.19
N ALA A 743 -7.90 26.33 37.52
CA ALA A 743 -7.31 25.34 38.41
C ALA A 743 -7.92 23.93 38.19
N LYS A 744 -9.25 23.84 38.01
CA LYS A 744 -9.90 22.56 37.65
C LYS A 744 -9.44 22.05 36.27
N LEU A 745 -9.29 22.94 35.28
CA LEU A 745 -8.76 22.57 33.95
C LEU A 745 -7.32 22.05 34.03
N GLY A 746 -6.45 22.70 34.82
CA GLY A 746 -5.08 22.21 35.06
C GLY A 746 -5.06 20.84 35.74
N ALA A 747 -5.97 20.59 36.69
CA ALA A 747 -6.13 19.28 37.32
C ALA A 747 -6.64 18.20 36.33
N LEU A 748 -7.55 18.56 35.41
CA LEU A 748 -8.00 17.68 34.34
C LEU A 748 -6.82 17.28 33.42
N GLN A 749 -6.02 18.26 32.99
CA GLN A 749 -4.87 18.10 32.11
C GLN A 749 -3.81 17.17 32.72
N THR A 750 -3.48 17.36 34.00
CA THR A 750 -2.40 16.63 34.68
C THR A 750 -2.84 15.32 35.36
N GLY A 751 -4.14 15.13 35.59
CA GLY A 751 -4.70 13.95 36.25
C GLY A 751 -5.41 13.00 35.27
N PRO A 752 -6.74 13.15 35.05
CA PRO A 752 -7.52 12.27 34.17
C PRO A 752 -6.94 12.13 32.75
N MET A 753 -6.57 13.23 32.09
CA MET A 753 -6.03 13.20 30.73
C MET A 753 -4.68 12.49 30.67
N ALA A 754 -3.78 12.78 31.61
CA ALA A 754 -2.49 12.09 31.72
C ALA A 754 -2.67 10.58 32.04
N THR A 755 -3.70 10.21 32.80
CA THR A 755 -4.02 8.81 33.12
C THR A 755 -4.55 8.06 31.90
N LEU A 756 -5.33 8.71 31.04
CA LEU A 756 -5.89 8.10 29.83
C LEU A 756 -4.86 8.03 28.68
N LEU A 757 -4.12 9.12 28.44
CA LEU A 757 -3.31 9.33 27.24
C LEU A 757 -1.79 9.39 27.50
N GLY A 758 -1.36 9.33 28.76
CA GLY A 758 0.05 9.20 29.14
C GLY A 758 0.64 7.84 28.76
N ALA A 759 1.93 7.64 29.02
CA ALA A 759 2.70 6.48 28.53
C ALA A 759 2.09 5.10 28.86
N ASN A 760 1.41 4.97 30.01
CA ASN A 760 0.77 3.73 30.46
C ASN A 760 -0.77 3.81 30.43
N GLY A 761 -1.32 4.81 29.75
CA GLY A 761 -2.76 5.04 29.73
C GLY A 761 -3.52 4.06 28.85
N ALA A 762 -4.76 3.74 29.23
CA ALA A 762 -5.60 2.79 28.49
C ALA A 762 -5.90 3.27 27.07
N VAL A 763 -6.12 4.58 26.87
CA VAL A 763 -6.34 5.16 25.53
C VAL A 763 -5.04 5.14 24.74
N ARG A 764 -3.91 5.50 25.34
CA ARG A 764 -2.58 5.41 24.68
C ARG A 764 -2.28 3.99 24.19
N SER A 765 -2.60 2.98 25.00
CA SER A 765 -2.42 1.57 24.61
C SER A 765 -3.32 1.20 23.42
N LEU A 766 -4.59 1.64 23.41
CA LEU A 766 -5.48 1.44 22.27
C LEU A 766 -4.94 2.11 21.01
N LEU A 767 -4.55 3.39 21.11
CA LEU A 767 -4.00 4.16 19.99
C LEU A 767 -2.79 3.45 19.39
N THR A 768 -1.87 2.98 20.24
CA THR A 768 -0.69 2.23 19.81
C THR A 768 -1.06 0.97 19.03
N THR A 769 -2.06 0.22 19.50
CA THR A 769 -2.54 -0.98 18.80
C THR A 769 -3.23 -0.63 17.48
N VAL A 770 -4.07 0.41 17.45
CA VAL A 770 -4.73 0.91 16.23
C VAL A 770 -3.70 1.35 15.20
N GLU A 771 -2.67 2.11 15.60
CA GLU A 771 -1.59 2.53 14.72
C GLU A 771 -0.79 1.34 14.20
N THR A 772 -0.56 0.31 15.03
CA THR A 772 0.09 -0.95 14.62
C THR A 772 -0.73 -1.66 13.55
N THR A 773 -2.06 -1.74 13.71
CA THR A 773 -2.97 -2.26 12.68
C THR A 773 -2.85 -1.45 11.39
N ARG A 774 -2.85 -0.12 11.47
CA ARG A 774 -2.72 0.74 10.29
C ARG A 774 -1.41 0.54 9.55
N CYS A 775 -0.30 0.42 10.29
CA CYS A 775 1.02 0.17 9.72
C CYS A 775 1.17 -1.26 9.14
N SER A 776 0.43 -2.23 9.66
CA SER A 776 0.49 -3.63 9.21
C SER A 776 -0.34 -3.92 7.95
N GLY A 777 -1.20 -2.97 7.53
CA GLY A 777 -2.03 -3.11 6.33
C GLY A 777 -1.31 -2.85 5.00
N ASP A 778 0.00 -2.57 5.02
CA ASP A 778 0.81 -2.40 3.81
C ASP A 778 1.11 -3.77 3.16
N CYS A 779 0.65 -3.93 1.91
CA CYS A 779 0.86 -5.15 1.13
C CYS A 779 1.97 -5.06 0.08
N ALA A 780 2.94 -4.15 0.19
CA ALA A 780 4.00 -4.00 -0.82
C ALA A 780 4.73 -5.32 -1.18
N TRP A 781 4.74 -6.30 -0.27
CA TRP A 781 5.26 -7.65 -0.48
C TRP A 781 4.54 -8.42 -1.60
N ALA A 782 3.24 -8.17 -1.86
CA ALA A 782 2.42 -8.91 -2.81
C ALA A 782 2.95 -8.78 -4.25
N ASN A 783 3.36 -7.57 -4.65
CA ASN A 783 3.97 -7.32 -5.95
C ASN A 783 5.34 -7.98 -6.10
N LEU A 784 6.14 -8.01 -5.02
CA LEU A 784 7.44 -8.70 -5.03
C LEU A 784 7.27 -10.21 -5.19
N SER A 785 6.32 -10.80 -4.46
CA SER A 785 5.96 -12.21 -4.55
C SER A 785 5.41 -12.56 -5.94
N PHE A 786 4.51 -11.73 -6.48
CA PHE A 786 3.98 -11.90 -7.84
C PHE A 786 5.08 -11.91 -8.89
N ASN A 787 5.98 -10.92 -8.86
CA ASN A 787 7.08 -10.82 -9.81
C ASN A 787 8.01 -12.03 -9.72
N ALA A 788 8.31 -12.54 -8.52
CA ALA A 788 9.14 -13.73 -8.34
C ALA A 788 8.53 -14.99 -8.98
N VAL A 789 7.23 -15.23 -8.76
CA VAL A 789 6.52 -16.36 -9.39
C VAL A 789 6.43 -16.16 -10.89
N HIS A 790 6.09 -14.95 -11.35
CA HIS A 790 5.95 -14.62 -12.77
C HIS A 790 7.27 -14.79 -13.52
N ASP A 791 8.36 -14.23 -12.99
CA ASP A 791 9.67 -14.31 -13.65
C ASP A 791 10.17 -15.75 -13.74
N THR A 792 10.04 -16.54 -12.67
CA THR A 792 10.48 -17.94 -12.69
C THR A 792 9.66 -18.79 -13.67
N LEU A 793 8.33 -18.60 -13.70
CA LEU A 793 7.45 -19.33 -14.61
C LEU A 793 7.66 -18.90 -16.07
N CYS A 794 7.66 -17.60 -16.32
CA CYS A 794 7.55 -17.01 -17.65
C CYS A 794 8.90 -16.78 -18.31
N ALA A 795 9.96 -16.52 -17.55
CA ALA A 795 11.31 -16.41 -18.09
C ALA A 795 12.00 -17.78 -18.12
N ASP A 796 12.04 -18.49 -16.99
CA ASP A 796 12.90 -19.67 -16.87
C ASP A 796 12.24 -20.94 -17.42
N ILE A 797 11.05 -21.32 -16.96
CA ILE A 797 10.40 -22.57 -17.39
C ILE A 797 9.95 -22.52 -18.86
N LEU A 798 9.29 -21.43 -19.26
CA LEU A 798 8.80 -21.30 -20.63
C LEU A 798 9.96 -21.23 -21.65
N GLY A 799 10.97 -20.40 -21.37
CA GLY A 799 12.14 -20.25 -22.25
C GLY A 799 12.89 -21.57 -22.46
N THR A 800 13.14 -22.31 -21.37
CA THR A 800 13.82 -23.61 -21.41
C THR A 800 12.99 -24.68 -22.13
N THR A 801 11.69 -24.76 -21.87
CA THR A 801 10.78 -25.71 -22.54
C THR A 801 10.76 -25.50 -24.05
N MET A 802 10.71 -24.24 -24.49
CA MET A 802 10.73 -23.88 -25.91
C MET A 802 12.08 -24.20 -26.57
N ALA A 803 13.18 -23.96 -25.89
CA ALA A 803 14.51 -24.28 -26.40
C ALA A 803 14.74 -25.80 -26.54
N ILE A 804 14.25 -26.61 -25.60
CA ILE A 804 14.29 -28.09 -25.73
C ILE A 804 13.38 -28.56 -26.86
N SER A 805 12.16 -28.00 -26.99
CA SER A 805 11.27 -28.32 -28.11
C SER A 805 11.94 -28.04 -29.47
N LEU A 806 12.65 -26.92 -29.60
CA LEU A 806 13.40 -26.56 -30.79
C LEU A 806 14.59 -27.50 -31.04
N CYS A 807 15.33 -27.89 -30.00
CA CYS A 807 16.42 -28.86 -30.11
C CYS A 807 15.91 -30.24 -30.56
N ALA A 808 14.74 -30.67 -30.06
CA ALA A 808 14.10 -31.92 -30.48
C ALA A 808 13.63 -31.86 -31.95
N PHE A 809 13.14 -30.70 -32.40
CA PHE A 809 12.81 -30.47 -33.80
C PHE A 809 14.05 -30.53 -34.71
N PHE A 810 15.13 -29.83 -34.34
CA PHE A 810 16.39 -29.87 -35.10
C PHE A 810 17.01 -31.25 -35.10
N LEU A 811 16.97 -31.99 -33.98
CA LEU A 811 17.37 -33.38 -33.90
C LEU A 811 16.68 -34.20 -35.01
N SER A 812 15.35 -34.09 -35.14
CA SER A 812 14.60 -34.76 -36.21
C SER A 812 15.05 -34.32 -37.61
N LEU A 813 15.20 -33.02 -37.83
CA LEU A 813 15.61 -32.48 -39.14
C LEU A 813 17.02 -32.94 -39.56
N PHE A 814 17.96 -33.06 -38.62
CA PHE A 814 19.32 -33.54 -38.90
C PHE A 814 19.41 -35.07 -38.97
N LEU A 815 18.51 -35.80 -38.29
CA LEU A 815 18.44 -37.26 -38.40
C LEU A 815 17.97 -37.71 -39.79
N LEU A 816 17.06 -37.01 -40.46
CA LEU A 816 16.59 -37.35 -41.81
C LEU A 816 17.74 -37.49 -42.85
N PRO A 817 18.61 -36.48 -43.07
CA PRO A 817 19.75 -36.61 -43.98
C PRO A 817 20.79 -37.61 -43.48
N LEU A 818 20.95 -37.76 -42.15
CA LEU A 818 21.83 -38.77 -41.55
C LEU A 818 21.36 -40.20 -41.89
N ILE A 819 20.06 -40.48 -41.77
CA ILE A 819 19.42 -41.76 -42.13
C ILE A 819 19.61 -42.04 -43.63
N ALA A 820 19.34 -41.05 -44.49
CA ALA A 820 19.52 -41.20 -45.92
C ALA A 820 20.99 -41.46 -46.30
N ALA A 821 21.92 -40.73 -45.69
CA ALA A 821 23.35 -40.92 -45.89
C ALA A 821 23.82 -42.30 -45.40
N ALA A 822 23.38 -42.75 -44.22
CA ALA A 822 23.69 -44.08 -43.70
C ALA A 822 23.16 -45.20 -44.60
N ALA A 823 21.92 -45.09 -45.08
CA ALA A 823 21.33 -46.05 -46.00
C ALA A 823 22.07 -46.09 -47.36
N ALA A 824 22.53 -44.94 -47.86
CA ALA A 824 23.35 -44.84 -49.06
C ALA A 824 24.75 -45.44 -48.86
N LEU A 825 25.46 -45.03 -47.79
CA LEU A 825 26.81 -45.49 -47.44
C LEU A 825 26.85 -47.00 -47.19
N GLN A 826 25.82 -47.56 -46.55
CA GLN A 826 25.68 -49.00 -46.31
C GLN A 826 25.78 -49.82 -47.60
N LYS A 827 25.33 -49.26 -48.72
CA LYS A 827 25.45 -49.88 -50.04
C LYS A 827 26.77 -49.50 -50.74
N ARG A 828 27.12 -48.21 -50.73
CA ARG A 828 28.28 -47.68 -51.48
C ARG A 828 29.61 -48.22 -50.96
N LEU A 829 29.74 -48.38 -49.64
CA LEU A 829 30.91 -48.97 -48.99
C LEU A 829 31.03 -50.48 -49.24
N ARG A 830 29.92 -51.21 -49.43
CA ARG A 830 29.94 -52.63 -49.89
C ARG A 830 30.33 -52.75 -51.37
N GLY A 831 29.97 -51.77 -52.20
CA GLY A 831 30.26 -51.76 -53.64
C GLY A 831 31.69 -51.34 -53.99
N ALA A 832 32.29 -50.42 -53.22
CA ALA A 832 33.70 -50.03 -53.37
C ALA A 832 34.66 -51.22 -53.22
N ALA A 833 34.28 -52.25 -52.45
CA ALA A 833 35.06 -53.47 -52.28
C ALA A 833 34.87 -54.51 -53.40
N LYS A 834 33.87 -54.36 -54.28
CA LYS A 834 33.65 -55.22 -55.46
C LYS A 834 34.11 -54.55 -56.76
N GLY A 835 33.99 -53.23 -56.85
CA GLY A 835 34.43 -52.43 -58.01
C GLY A 835 35.91 -52.10 -57.92
N SER A 836 36.74 -53.07 -58.28
CA SER A 836 38.19 -52.96 -58.20
C SER A 836 38.72 -52.06 -59.33
N TYR A 837 38.82 -50.75 -59.06
CA TYR A 837 39.70 -49.86 -59.82
C TYR A 837 41.13 -50.43 -59.82
N ASP A 838 41.55 -51.05 -58.71
CA ASP A 838 42.81 -51.82 -58.59
C ASP A 838 42.90 -53.04 -59.53
N GLN A 839 41.77 -53.60 -60.02
CA GLN A 839 41.78 -54.71 -61.00
C GLN A 839 41.80 -54.14 -62.41
N LEU A 840 41.15 -53.00 -62.63
CA LEU A 840 41.21 -52.29 -63.90
C LEU A 840 42.62 -51.73 -64.13
N GLU A 841 43.24 -51.17 -63.10
CA GLU A 841 44.60 -50.62 -63.11
C GLU A 841 45.65 -51.75 -63.20
N ARG A 842 45.45 -52.89 -62.50
CA ARG A 842 46.26 -54.10 -62.74
C ARG A 842 46.07 -54.66 -64.14
N ARG A 843 44.85 -54.69 -64.69
CA ARG A 843 44.61 -55.12 -66.08
C ARG A 843 45.22 -54.15 -67.09
N LEU A 844 45.23 -52.84 -66.81
CA LEU A 844 45.88 -51.82 -67.64
C LEU A 844 47.40 -51.98 -67.59
N GLN A 845 47.98 -52.16 -66.40
CA GLN A 845 49.41 -52.46 -66.24
C GLN A 845 49.79 -53.80 -66.87
N GLU A 846 48.90 -54.80 -66.83
CA GLU A 846 49.14 -56.10 -67.44
C GLU A 846 48.97 -56.05 -68.97
N LEU A 847 48.07 -55.23 -69.50
CA LEU A 847 48.00 -54.91 -70.92
C LEU A 847 49.25 -54.15 -71.36
N GLU A 848 49.70 -53.15 -70.60
CA GLU A 848 50.93 -52.40 -70.89
C GLU A 848 52.17 -53.30 -70.87
N ARG A 849 52.20 -54.29 -69.95
CA ARG A 849 53.24 -55.30 -69.86
C ARG A 849 53.18 -56.31 -71.01
N ARG A 850 51.99 -56.72 -71.47
CA ARG A 850 51.80 -57.58 -72.65
C ARG A 850 52.18 -56.85 -73.95
N THR A 851 51.86 -55.57 -74.08
CA THR A 851 52.29 -54.75 -75.22
C THR A 851 53.82 -54.62 -75.27
N LYS A 852 54.48 -54.47 -74.10
CA LYS A 852 55.95 -54.49 -74.02
C LYS A 852 56.55 -55.86 -74.34
N GLN A 853 55.92 -56.97 -73.94
CA GLN A 853 56.37 -58.33 -74.29
C GLN A 853 56.18 -58.65 -75.78
N GLN A 854 55.04 -58.26 -76.39
CA GLN A 854 54.84 -58.41 -77.83
C GLN A 854 55.90 -57.63 -78.62
N LYS A 855 56.26 -56.43 -78.18
CA LYS A 855 57.33 -55.64 -78.84
C LYS A 855 58.71 -56.33 -78.76
N GLN A 856 58.97 -57.10 -77.72
CA GLN A 856 60.21 -57.88 -77.58
C GLN A 856 60.20 -59.21 -78.36
N GLU A 857 59.02 -59.82 -78.56
CA GLU A 857 58.88 -61.07 -79.33
C GLU A 857 58.93 -60.84 -80.85
N THR A 858 58.54 -59.66 -81.36
CA THR A 858 58.65 -59.34 -82.80
C THR A 858 60.09 -59.02 -83.24
N GLU A 859 61.01 -58.72 -82.33
CA GLU A 859 62.42 -58.40 -82.65
C GLU A 859 63.37 -59.60 -82.49
N GLY A 860 62.88 -60.78 -82.09
CA GLY A 860 63.70 -61.92 -81.66
C GLY A 860 63.83 -63.12 -82.62
N LEU A 861 63.38 -63.05 -83.88
CA LEU A 861 63.39 -64.19 -84.81
C LEU A 861 63.93 -63.83 -86.20
N ALA A 862 65.25 -63.91 -86.37
CA ALA A 862 65.91 -64.19 -87.66
C ALA A 862 67.32 -64.82 -87.45
N PRO A 863 67.61 -66.03 -87.97
CA PRO A 863 68.97 -66.59 -88.11
C PRO A 863 69.44 -66.47 -89.59
N ARG A 864 70.71 -66.50 -90.03
CA ARG A 864 72.00 -67.02 -89.53
C ARG A 864 73.13 -66.57 -90.51
N GLY A 865 74.36 -66.30 -90.03
CA GLY A 865 75.69 -66.34 -90.74
C GLY A 865 75.92 -65.42 -91.95
N ASP A 866 77.07 -64.80 -92.26
CA ASP A 866 78.49 -65.06 -91.96
C ASP A 866 79.33 -63.77 -92.13
N GLY A 867 80.55 -63.74 -91.56
CA GLY A 867 81.68 -63.01 -92.19
C GLY A 867 82.38 -61.88 -91.42
N GLU A 868 83.49 -62.23 -90.77
CA GLU A 868 84.77 -61.51 -90.67
C GLU A 868 84.98 -60.16 -89.90
N ARG A 869 86.03 -60.23 -89.06
CA ARG A 869 87.08 -59.24 -88.68
C ARG A 869 86.90 -58.27 -87.47
N GLN A 870 87.70 -58.62 -86.45
CA GLN A 870 88.40 -57.81 -85.42
C GLN A 870 89.09 -56.51 -85.93
N PRO A 871 89.71 -55.65 -85.05
CA PRO A 871 89.52 -55.42 -83.59
C PRO A 871 89.70 -53.94 -83.10
N ARG A 872 89.57 -53.78 -81.76
CA ARG A 872 90.23 -52.84 -80.81
C ARG A 872 89.63 -51.44 -80.53
N GLY A 873 89.34 -51.21 -79.22
CA GLY A 873 89.93 -50.10 -78.46
C GLY A 873 89.08 -49.38 -77.40
N GLY A 874 89.47 -49.54 -76.11
CA GLY A 874 89.35 -48.57 -74.98
C GLY A 874 87.97 -48.29 -74.36
N MET A 875 87.77 -47.87 -73.10
CA MET A 875 88.53 -47.68 -71.85
C MET A 875 87.53 -47.05 -70.84
N ILE A 876 87.55 -47.44 -69.54
CA ILE A 876 87.32 -46.63 -68.28
C ILE A 876 86.00 -45.80 -68.15
N GLY A 877 85.26 -45.72 -67.03
CA GLY A 877 85.39 -46.14 -65.63
C GLY A 877 84.31 -45.46 -64.75
N SER A 878 84.08 -46.03 -63.55
CA SER A 878 83.71 -45.42 -62.23
C SER A 878 82.69 -44.25 -62.11
N LEU A 879 81.86 -44.06 -61.07
CA LEU A 879 82.14 -43.95 -59.63
C LEU A 879 80.81 -43.65 -58.83
N PHE A 880 80.54 -44.39 -57.73
CA PHE A 880 79.87 -44.04 -56.42
C PHE A 880 78.42 -43.50 -56.37
N LYS A 881 77.56 -43.76 -55.34
CA LYS A 881 77.65 -44.02 -53.88
C LYS A 881 76.28 -44.66 -53.45
N GLY A 882 76.13 -45.81 -52.75
CA GLY A 882 76.36 -46.08 -51.31
C GLY A 882 75.55 -45.14 -50.39
N GLY A 883 74.65 -45.52 -49.46
CA GLY A 883 74.27 -46.76 -48.78
C GLY A 883 74.08 -46.50 -47.26
N LYS A 884 73.11 -47.17 -46.59
CA LYS A 884 72.86 -47.31 -45.12
C LYS A 884 72.27 -46.07 -44.39
N LYS A 885 71.50 -46.15 -43.28
CA LYS A 885 71.03 -47.17 -42.32
C LYS A 885 69.89 -46.50 -41.48
N VAL A 886 68.77 -47.18 -41.18
CA VAL A 886 68.34 -47.72 -39.86
C VAL A 886 67.90 -46.71 -38.77
N ALA A 887 66.73 -47.02 -38.17
CA ALA A 887 66.14 -46.64 -36.87
C ALA A 887 65.07 -45.51 -36.83
N SER A 888 63.81 -45.95 -36.65
CA SER A 888 62.66 -45.48 -35.81
C SER A 888 62.60 -44.06 -35.23
N PRO A 889 61.39 -43.57 -34.83
CA PRO A 889 60.10 -44.28 -34.65
C PRO A 889 59.16 -44.26 -35.85
#